data_AF-A0A5C0SGZ3-F1
#
_entry.id   AF-A0A5C0SGZ3-F1
#
_cell.length_a   1.000
_cell.length_b   1.000
_cell.length_c   1.000
_cell.angle_alpha   90.00
_cell.angle_beta   90.00
_cell.angle_gamma   90.00
#
_symmetry.space_group_name_H-M   'P 1'
#
loop_
_entity.id
_entity.type
_entity.pdbx_description
1 polymer ?
#
loop_
_entity_poly.entity_id
_entity_poly.type
_entity_poly.pdbx_seq_one_letter_code
_entity_poly.pdbx_strand_id
1 'polypeptide(L)'
;MAVTNLEELMKKLEEVRQAQRKFATYTQEEVDKIFRQAAMAANNARIQLAKMAVEETGMGILEDKVIKNHFASEYIYNKYKDEKTCGVIEKDNSFGIAKVAEPIGVVAAVVPTTNPTSTAIFKALIALKTRNGIIFSPHPRAKKSTIAAAKIVLEAAVKAGAPEGIIGWIDNPSLELSQCVMREADMILATGGPGMVKAAYSSGKPAIGVGAGNTPAIIDETAHIKMAVNSILLSKSFDNGVICASEQSVIVMEEIYDEVKKEFAERGAYLLKKDEIDKVRKVILINGSLNVNIVGQSACKIAEMAGVKVPDSTKVLIGEVESVELEEPFSHEKLSPILAMYKVKSFDEALKKAVRLVELGGFGHTSVLYTDQVKSKDRIEKFGAAMKTGRTIINMPSSQGAIGDIYNFKLDPSLTLGCGSWGGNSVSENVGVKHLLNIKNVAERRENMLWFRVPEKIYFKYGSLAVALRELKDMNKKKAFIVTDKVLYQLGFVDKITKVLDEIEIDYKVFFDVEPDPTLETAKKGAAEMKSFEPDAIIALGGGSPMDAAKIMWVMYEHPEVIFEDLAMRFMDIRKRVYTFPKMGEKAMMIAVPTSAGTGSEVTPFAVITDEKTGVKYPLADYELTPDMAIVDAELMMNMPKGLTAASGIDALTHAIEAYASVLASEYTNGLALEAIRLIFKYLPQAYQDGEKNVKAREKMAHASTIAGMAFANAFLGICHSMAHKLGAMHHIPHGVANGLLINEVIRFNAVDNPRKQAAFPQYKYPNAKWRYARIADYLNLGGNTDDEKVELLIKAIDELKAKINIPKTISEAGVSKHKFYATLDKMSEQAFDDQCTGANPRYPLISEIKQMYINIFEEQKNSKK
;
A
#
# COMPACT_ATOMS: atom_id res chain seq x y z
N MET A 1 23.83 -10.03 -43.00
CA MET A 1 23.05 -11.19 -43.47
C MET A 1 21.61 -10.75 -43.63
N ALA A 2 20.98 -11.05 -44.77
CA ALA A 2 19.55 -10.79 -44.95
C ALA A 2 18.73 -11.83 -44.17
N VAL A 3 17.60 -11.43 -43.63
CA VAL A 3 16.67 -12.29 -42.87
C VAL A 3 15.45 -12.57 -43.73
N THR A 4 15.44 -13.75 -44.34
CA THR A 4 14.43 -14.23 -45.29
C THR A 4 13.78 -15.54 -44.86
N ASN A 5 14.37 -16.25 -43.90
CA ASN A 5 13.86 -17.51 -43.34
C ASN A 5 14.11 -17.61 -41.82
N LEU A 6 13.60 -18.69 -41.20
CA LEU A 6 13.66 -18.88 -39.74
C LEU A 6 15.09 -19.04 -39.20
N GLU A 7 15.96 -19.74 -39.92
CA GLU A 7 17.35 -19.96 -39.49
C GLU A 7 18.11 -18.63 -39.43
N GLU A 8 17.95 -17.80 -40.46
CA GLU A 8 18.54 -16.46 -40.52
C GLU A 8 17.99 -15.55 -39.41
N LEU A 9 16.69 -15.65 -39.11
CA LEU A 9 16.05 -14.88 -38.03
C LEU A 9 16.63 -15.27 -36.67
N MET A 10 16.78 -16.57 -36.38
CA MET A 10 17.35 -17.04 -35.12
C MET A 10 18.79 -16.59 -34.95
N LYS A 11 19.59 -16.66 -36.02
CA LYS A 11 20.98 -16.15 -35.99
C LYS A 11 21.03 -14.64 -35.79
N LYS A 12 20.12 -13.86 -36.40
CA LYS A 12 20.03 -12.42 -36.16
C LYS A 12 19.58 -12.09 -34.73
N LEU A 13 18.65 -12.85 -34.17
CA LEU A 13 18.23 -12.71 -32.76
C LEU A 13 19.39 -12.95 -31.81
N GLU A 14 20.22 -13.97 -32.05
CA GLU A 14 21.39 -14.25 -31.23
C GLU A 14 22.43 -13.12 -31.32
N GLU A 15 22.67 -12.56 -32.50
CA GLU A 15 23.52 -11.37 -32.69
C GLU A 15 23.03 -10.18 -31.86
N VAL A 16 21.71 -9.89 -31.90
CA VAL A 16 21.09 -8.82 -31.11
C VAL A 16 21.20 -9.11 -29.61
N ARG A 17 21.01 -10.36 -29.17
CA ARG A 17 21.17 -10.77 -27.76
C ARG A 17 22.59 -10.54 -27.27
N GLN A 18 23.61 -10.87 -28.08
CA GLN A 18 25.01 -10.64 -27.74
C GLN A 18 25.34 -9.14 -27.66
N ALA A 19 24.86 -8.36 -28.63
CA ALA A 19 24.99 -6.90 -28.63
C ALA A 19 24.34 -6.28 -27.39
N GLN A 20 23.13 -6.73 -27.04
CA GLN A 20 22.39 -6.26 -25.88
C GLN A 20 23.12 -6.56 -24.56
N ARG A 21 23.67 -7.77 -24.39
CA ARG A 21 24.46 -8.12 -23.20
C ARG A 21 25.64 -7.18 -23.01
N LYS A 22 26.33 -6.80 -24.09
CA LYS A 22 27.39 -5.79 -24.04
C LYS A 22 26.84 -4.40 -23.72
N PHE A 23 25.70 -4.03 -24.31
CA PHE A 23 25.12 -2.71 -24.12
C PHE A 23 24.56 -2.49 -22.70
N ALA A 24 24.10 -3.56 -22.04
CA ALA A 24 23.62 -3.52 -20.66
C ALA A 24 24.65 -2.98 -19.65
N THR A 25 25.94 -3.15 -19.94
CA THR A 25 27.05 -2.71 -19.07
C THR A 25 27.43 -1.25 -19.25
N TYR A 26 26.80 -0.51 -20.18
CA TYR A 26 27.17 0.86 -20.48
C TYR A 26 26.69 1.80 -19.37
N THR A 27 27.46 2.86 -19.15
CA THR A 27 27.12 3.95 -18.24
C THR A 27 25.99 4.81 -18.81
N GLN A 28 25.35 5.60 -17.94
CA GLN A 28 24.30 6.55 -18.36
C GLN A 28 24.84 7.52 -19.44
N GLU A 29 26.05 8.04 -19.27
CA GLU A 29 26.65 9.01 -20.20
C GLU A 29 26.90 8.41 -21.59
N GLU A 30 27.38 7.17 -21.66
CA GLU A 30 27.59 6.46 -22.93
C GLU A 30 26.26 6.22 -23.66
N VAL A 31 25.23 5.78 -22.92
CA VAL A 31 23.86 5.57 -23.44
C VAL A 31 23.27 6.89 -23.95
N ASP A 32 23.44 7.98 -23.21
CA ASP A 32 22.89 9.28 -23.56
C ASP A 32 23.57 9.88 -24.79
N LYS A 33 24.87 9.67 -24.95
CA LYS A 33 25.62 10.01 -26.16
C LYS A 33 25.07 9.26 -27.37
N ILE A 34 24.87 7.94 -27.25
CA ILE A 34 24.31 7.10 -28.32
C ILE A 34 22.90 7.57 -28.68
N PHE A 35 22.05 7.76 -27.68
CA PHE A 35 20.66 8.23 -27.83
C PHE A 35 20.58 9.56 -28.58
N ARG A 36 21.42 10.53 -28.20
CA ARG A 36 21.50 11.84 -28.86
C ARG A 36 21.90 11.72 -30.33
N GLN A 37 22.98 10.99 -30.63
CA GLN A 37 23.47 10.86 -32.01
C GLN A 37 22.47 10.13 -32.91
N ALA A 38 21.84 9.07 -32.38
CA ALA A 38 20.76 8.36 -33.05
C ALA A 38 19.56 9.28 -33.37
N ALA A 39 19.12 10.08 -32.40
CA ALA A 39 18.00 11.02 -32.59
C ALA A 39 18.33 12.10 -33.62
N MET A 40 19.53 12.69 -33.56
CA MET A 40 19.99 13.68 -34.53
C MET A 40 20.04 13.13 -35.95
N ALA A 41 20.56 11.90 -36.14
CA ALA A 41 20.62 11.28 -37.46
C ALA A 41 19.23 11.00 -38.04
N ALA A 42 18.31 10.48 -37.22
CA ALA A 42 16.91 10.28 -37.62
C ALA A 42 16.23 11.61 -38.01
N ASN A 43 16.45 12.67 -37.21
CA ASN A 43 15.89 13.99 -37.48
C ASN A 43 16.45 14.59 -38.78
N ASN A 44 17.74 14.44 -39.06
CA ASN A 44 18.36 14.91 -40.30
C ASN A 44 17.85 14.15 -41.54
N ALA A 45 17.53 12.87 -41.40
CA ALA A 45 17.01 12.02 -42.48
C ALA A 45 15.49 12.14 -42.70
N ARG A 46 14.77 12.97 -41.93
CA ARG A 46 13.30 13.03 -41.89
C ARG A 46 12.63 13.16 -43.26
N ILE A 47 13.22 13.95 -44.18
CA ILE A 47 12.68 14.19 -45.53
C ILE A 47 12.88 12.97 -46.42
N GLN A 48 14.08 12.40 -46.44
CA GLN A 48 14.39 11.20 -47.21
C GLN A 48 13.46 10.04 -46.80
N LEU A 49 13.34 9.80 -45.50
CA LEU A 49 12.51 8.73 -44.95
C LEU A 49 11.01 8.95 -45.24
N ALA A 50 10.55 10.21 -45.21
CA ALA A 50 9.18 10.54 -45.56
C ALA A 50 8.86 10.27 -47.03
N LYS A 51 9.77 10.63 -47.96
CA LYS A 51 9.63 10.33 -49.40
C LYS A 51 9.52 8.83 -49.65
N MET A 52 10.44 8.05 -49.09
CA MET A 52 10.42 6.59 -49.21
C MET A 52 9.11 6.00 -48.72
N ALA A 53 8.60 6.46 -47.58
CA ALA A 53 7.35 5.96 -47.02
C ALA A 53 6.14 6.26 -47.91
N VAL A 54 6.03 7.49 -48.46
CA VAL A 54 4.93 7.84 -49.39
C VAL A 54 5.04 7.02 -50.68
N GLU A 55 6.23 6.94 -51.28
CA GLU A 55 6.47 6.21 -52.52
C GLU A 55 6.18 4.71 -52.39
N GLU A 56 6.61 4.09 -51.28
CA GLU A 56 6.43 2.65 -51.07
C GLU A 56 4.98 2.28 -50.71
N THR A 57 4.32 3.09 -49.88
CA THR A 57 2.99 2.75 -49.34
C THR A 57 1.85 3.28 -50.21
N GLY A 58 2.09 4.36 -50.96
CA GLY A 58 1.04 5.11 -51.66
C GLY A 58 0.06 5.83 -50.71
N MET A 59 0.46 6.07 -49.45
CA MET A 59 -0.41 6.61 -48.40
C MET A 59 0.16 7.90 -47.80
N GLY A 60 -0.73 8.85 -47.51
CA GLY A 60 -0.44 10.03 -46.72
C GLY A 60 0.16 11.19 -47.51
N ILE A 61 0.78 12.13 -46.79
CA ILE A 61 1.33 13.38 -47.31
C ILE A 61 2.81 13.46 -46.91
N LEU A 62 3.67 13.86 -47.84
CA LEU A 62 5.12 13.92 -47.63
C LEU A 62 5.48 14.83 -46.44
N GLU A 63 4.96 16.05 -46.44
CA GLU A 63 5.20 17.09 -45.45
C GLU A 63 4.76 16.63 -44.05
N ASP A 64 3.63 15.96 -43.94
CA ASP A 64 3.13 15.45 -42.67
C ASP A 64 3.99 14.28 -42.15
N LYS A 65 4.47 13.41 -43.03
CA LYS A 65 5.45 12.37 -42.64
C LYS A 65 6.79 12.96 -42.22
N VAL A 66 7.20 14.10 -42.76
CA VAL A 66 8.37 14.85 -42.28
C VAL A 66 8.15 15.29 -40.83
N ILE A 67 6.98 15.86 -40.53
CA ILE A 67 6.62 16.27 -39.17
C ILE A 67 6.58 15.07 -38.23
N LYS A 68 6.03 13.92 -38.67
CA LYS A 68 6.00 12.68 -37.86
C LYS A 68 7.39 12.13 -37.55
N ASN A 69 8.30 12.16 -38.52
CA ASN A 69 9.69 11.75 -38.30
C ASN A 69 10.42 12.73 -37.37
N HIS A 70 10.16 14.02 -37.50
CA HIS A 70 10.69 15.05 -36.60
C HIS A 70 10.18 14.83 -35.16
N PHE A 71 8.88 14.59 -34.98
CA PHE A 71 8.29 14.25 -33.68
C PHE A 71 8.94 12.99 -33.08
N ALA A 72 9.01 11.90 -33.86
CA ALA A 72 9.58 10.64 -33.39
C ALA A 72 11.07 10.72 -33.02
N SER A 73 11.79 11.74 -33.47
CA SER A 73 13.20 11.96 -33.15
C SER A 73 13.39 13.02 -32.07
N GLU A 74 13.02 14.27 -32.36
CA GLU A 74 13.29 15.44 -31.52
C GLU A 74 12.48 15.43 -30.23
N TYR A 75 11.17 15.17 -30.29
CA TYR A 75 10.31 15.18 -29.10
C TYR A 75 10.63 14.00 -28.17
N ILE A 76 10.87 12.82 -28.74
CA ILE A 76 11.29 11.63 -27.97
C ILE A 76 12.64 11.87 -27.28
N TYR A 77 13.60 12.47 -27.99
CA TYR A 77 14.88 12.84 -27.40
C TYR A 77 14.71 13.84 -26.25
N ASN A 78 13.99 14.95 -26.48
CA ASN A 78 13.85 15.99 -25.47
C ASN A 78 13.12 15.52 -24.22
N LYS A 79 12.14 14.61 -24.36
CA LYS A 79 11.44 14.02 -23.23
C LYS A 79 12.36 13.17 -22.35
N TYR A 80 13.20 12.33 -22.97
CA TYR A 80 13.90 11.25 -22.26
C TYR A 80 15.41 11.47 -22.10
N LYS A 81 15.98 12.57 -22.61
CA LYS A 81 17.43 12.83 -22.54
C LYS A 81 17.96 12.77 -21.10
N ASP A 82 17.22 13.31 -20.14
CA ASP A 82 17.64 13.41 -18.73
C ASP A 82 17.08 12.28 -17.85
N GLU A 83 16.27 11.37 -18.40
CA GLU A 83 15.69 10.25 -17.65
C GLU A 83 16.80 9.27 -17.25
N LYS A 84 16.85 8.90 -15.95
CA LYS A 84 17.80 7.90 -15.47
C LYS A 84 17.31 6.51 -15.84
N THR A 85 18.09 5.82 -16.66
CA THR A 85 17.78 4.50 -17.19
C THR A 85 18.86 3.48 -16.93
N CYS A 86 19.94 3.86 -16.23
CA CYS A 86 21.11 3.03 -15.92
C CYS A 86 21.40 2.97 -14.42
N GLY A 87 21.65 1.76 -13.89
CA GLY A 87 22.09 1.57 -12.51
C GLY A 87 21.06 2.06 -11.48
N VAL A 88 21.52 2.64 -10.38
CA VAL A 88 20.64 3.15 -9.31
C VAL A 88 19.94 4.42 -9.77
N ILE A 89 18.61 4.36 -9.89
CA ILE A 89 17.78 5.49 -10.33
C ILE A 89 17.13 6.23 -9.15
N GLU A 90 16.91 5.53 -8.03
CA GLU A 90 16.35 6.07 -6.79
C GLU A 90 17.07 5.42 -5.60
N LYS A 91 17.38 6.22 -4.58
CA LYS A 91 18.00 5.72 -3.35
C LYS A 91 17.46 6.47 -2.14
N ASP A 92 16.93 5.72 -1.18
CA ASP A 92 16.52 6.20 0.13
C ASP A 92 17.30 5.45 1.21
N ASN A 93 18.35 6.10 1.73
CA ASN A 93 19.21 5.50 2.75
C ASN A 93 18.47 5.32 4.09
N SER A 94 17.49 6.18 4.39
CA SER A 94 16.75 6.18 5.65
C SER A 94 15.88 4.93 5.75
N PHE A 95 15.09 4.67 4.71
CA PHE A 95 14.25 3.48 4.63
C PHE A 95 14.97 2.23 4.09
N GLY A 96 16.23 2.39 3.66
CA GLY A 96 17.07 1.27 3.21
C GLY A 96 16.62 0.65 1.91
N ILE A 97 16.15 1.47 0.97
CA ILE A 97 15.71 1.01 -0.33
C ILE A 97 16.44 1.73 -1.46
N ALA A 98 16.84 0.98 -2.48
CA ALA A 98 17.32 1.52 -3.74
C ALA A 98 16.60 0.84 -4.90
N LYS A 99 16.29 1.61 -5.95
CA LYS A 99 15.72 1.09 -7.21
C LYS A 99 16.81 1.11 -8.27
N VAL A 100 17.02 -0.04 -8.90
CA VAL A 100 18.02 -0.25 -9.96
C VAL A 100 17.29 -0.54 -11.27
N ALA A 101 17.59 0.24 -12.31
CA ALA A 101 17.06 0.04 -13.64
C ALA A 101 17.85 -1.02 -14.41
N GLU A 102 17.16 -2.04 -14.88
CA GLU A 102 17.71 -3.14 -15.68
C GLU A 102 17.02 -3.18 -17.06
N PRO A 103 17.77 -3.33 -18.18
CA PRO A 103 17.15 -3.56 -19.48
C PRO A 103 16.34 -4.85 -19.46
N ILE A 104 15.30 -4.93 -20.29
CA ILE A 104 14.48 -6.14 -20.44
C ILE A 104 15.23 -7.21 -21.24
N GLY A 105 16.03 -6.81 -22.22
CA GLY A 105 16.72 -7.72 -23.15
C GLY A 105 16.45 -7.33 -24.59
N VAL A 106 15.96 -8.28 -25.40
CA VAL A 106 15.64 -8.06 -26.81
C VAL A 106 14.16 -7.81 -27.02
N VAL A 107 13.84 -6.70 -27.67
CA VAL A 107 12.48 -6.26 -27.99
C VAL A 107 12.10 -6.65 -29.42
N ALA A 108 11.02 -7.38 -29.61
CA ALA A 108 10.38 -7.55 -30.92
C ALA A 108 9.48 -6.35 -31.22
N ALA A 109 9.75 -5.63 -32.31
CA ALA A 109 9.02 -4.43 -32.67
C ALA A 109 8.21 -4.63 -33.96
N VAL A 110 6.90 -4.81 -33.82
CA VAL A 110 5.98 -4.84 -34.95
C VAL A 110 5.71 -3.41 -35.42
N VAL A 111 5.81 -3.17 -36.74
CA VAL A 111 5.67 -1.83 -37.33
C VAL A 111 4.53 -1.79 -38.36
N PRO A 112 3.60 -0.82 -38.27
CA PRO A 112 2.45 -0.74 -39.17
C PRO A 112 2.81 -0.07 -40.50
N THR A 113 1.97 -0.28 -41.52
CA THR A 113 2.13 0.38 -42.84
C THR A 113 1.84 1.88 -42.84
N THR A 114 1.07 2.39 -41.87
CA THR A 114 0.65 3.79 -41.79
C THR A 114 1.76 4.72 -41.29
N ASN A 115 2.55 4.23 -40.33
CA ASN A 115 3.60 4.98 -39.63
C ASN A 115 4.95 4.23 -39.67
N PRO A 116 5.47 3.82 -40.85
CA PRO A 116 6.57 2.86 -40.91
C PRO A 116 7.90 3.42 -40.37
N THR A 117 8.27 4.62 -40.81
CA THR A 117 9.55 5.25 -40.47
C THR A 117 9.52 5.86 -39.07
N SER A 118 8.49 6.64 -38.76
CA SER A 118 8.35 7.31 -37.46
C SER A 118 8.24 6.31 -36.30
N THR A 119 7.50 5.21 -36.45
CA THR A 119 7.42 4.16 -35.41
C THR A 119 8.74 3.43 -35.23
N ALA A 120 9.48 3.17 -36.32
CA ALA A 120 10.80 2.55 -36.24
C ALA A 120 11.80 3.45 -35.50
N ILE A 121 11.83 4.74 -35.81
CA ILE A 121 12.65 5.74 -35.11
C ILE A 121 12.28 5.76 -33.63
N PHE A 122 11.01 5.98 -33.30
CA PHE A 122 10.53 6.04 -31.92
C PHE A 122 10.95 4.81 -31.10
N LYS A 123 10.65 3.60 -31.60
CA LYS A 123 10.96 2.35 -30.89
C LYS A 123 12.45 2.11 -30.75
N ALA A 124 13.25 2.40 -31.78
CA ALA A 124 14.70 2.27 -31.70
C ALA A 124 15.29 3.23 -30.66
N LEU A 125 14.83 4.48 -30.63
CA LEU A 125 15.31 5.48 -29.69
C LEU A 125 15.01 5.12 -28.24
N ILE A 126 13.76 4.72 -27.92
CA ILE A 126 13.44 4.31 -26.54
C ILE A 126 14.11 2.99 -26.14
N ALA A 127 14.35 2.06 -27.08
CA ALA A 127 15.12 0.84 -26.81
C ALA A 127 16.60 1.13 -26.54
N LEU A 128 17.20 2.05 -27.31
CA LEU A 128 18.59 2.47 -27.10
C LEU A 128 18.76 3.18 -25.75
N LYS A 129 17.89 4.14 -25.41
CA LYS A 129 17.92 4.86 -24.13
C LYS A 129 17.79 3.93 -22.92
N THR A 130 17.24 2.73 -23.11
CA THR A 130 17.01 1.73 -22.06
C THR A 130 17.95 0.53 -22.13
N ARG A 131 19.01 0.59 -22.97
CA ARG A 131 20.02 -0.48 -23.13
C ARG A 131 19.46 -1.81 -23.64
N ASN A 132 18.36 -1.77 -24.39
CA ASN A 132 17.75 -2.93 -25.01
C ASN A 132 18.26 -3.14 -26.43
N GLY A 133 18.32 -4.40 -26.84
CA GLY A 133 18.41 -4.76 -28.25
C GLY A 133 17.00 -4.76 -28.86
N ILE A 134 16.88 -4.54 -30.16
CA ILE A 134 15.57 -4.48 -30.82
C ILE A 134 15.62 -5.13 -32.21
N ILE A 135 14.59 -5.88 -32.55
CA ILE A 135 14.41 -6.49 -33.87
C ILE A 135 13.06 -6.10 -34.47
N PHE A 136 13.08 -5.49 -35.65
CA PHE A 136 11.89 -5.00 -36.32
C PHE A 136 11.23 -6.08 -37.20
N SER A 137 9.92 -6.25 -37.03
CA SER A 137 9.04 -6.94 -37.97
C SER A 137 8.22 -5.92 -38.76
N PRO A 138 8.66 -5.53 -39.97
CA PRO A 138 7.96 -4.54 -40.78
C PRO A 138 6.71 -5.12 -41.45
N HIS A 139 5.71 -4.26 -41.67
CA HIS A 139 4.61 -4.61 -42.57
C HIS A 139 5.14 -4.80 -44.02
N PRO A 140 4.68 -5.83 -44.77
CA PRO A 140 5.19 -6.11 -46.12
C PRO A 140 5.09 -4.94 -47.11
N ARG A 141 4.05 -4.11 -47.00
CA ARG A 141 3.82 -2.90 -47.83
C ARG A 141 4.71 -1.69 -47.47
N ALA A 142 5.52 -1.78 -46.42
CA ALA A 142 6.35 -0.66 -45.94
C ALA A 142 7.73 -1.10 -45.45
N LYS A 143 8.20 -2.26 -45.92
CA LYS A 143 9.42 -2.90 -45.40
C LYS A 143 10.68 -2.12 -45.73
N LYS A 144 10.81 -1.57 -46.94
CA LYS A 144 12.01 -0.82 -47.35
C LYS A 144 12.15 0.45 -46.52
N SER A 145 11.06 1.17 -46.31
CA SER A 145 11.04 2.42 -45.53
C SER A 145 11.33 2.17 -44.05
N THR A 146 10.72 1.13 -43.46
CA THR A 146 10.97 0.72 -42.07
C THR A 146 12.44 0.34 -41.86
N ILE A 147 12.99 -0.49 -42.75
CA ILE A 147 14.39 -0.95 -42.70
C ILE A 147 15.35 0.23 -42.87
N ALA A 148 15.07 1.17 -43.77
CA ALA A 148 15.89 2.36 -43.96
C ALA A 148 15.97 3.22 -42.69
N ALA A 149 14.84 3.42 -41.99
CA ALA A 149 14.82 4.14 -40.72
C ALA A 149 15.62 3.41 -39.63
N ALA A 150 15.42 2.09 -39.47
CA ALA A 150 16.16 1.29 -38.50
C ALA A 150 17.68 1.31 -38.77
N LYS A 151 18.08 1.24 -40.04
CA LYS A 151 19.47 1.27 -40.48
C LYS A 151 20.16 2.61 -40.18
N ILE A 152 19.50 3.73 -40.46
CA ILE A 152 20.04 5.07 -40.16
C ILE A 152 20.28 5.24 -38.66
N VAL A 153 19.32 4.80 -37.84
CA VAL A 153 19.45 4.85 -36.37
C VAL A 153 20.60 3.95 -35.89
N LEU A 154 20.69 2.72 -36.41
CA LEU A 154 21.76 1.78 -36.07
C LEU A 154 23.16 2.34 -36.42
N GLU A 155 23.35 2.83 -37.64
CA GLU A 155 24.65 3.33 -38.09
C GLU A 155 25.12 4.52 -37.24
N ALA A 156 24.20 5.43 -36.89
CA ALA A 156 24.50 6.55 -36.00
C ALA A 156 24.80 6.09 -34.57
N ALA A 157 24.04 5.13 -34.04
CA ALA A 157 24.26 4.56 -32.72
C ALA A 157 25.63 3.86 -32.63
N VAL A 158 25.98 3.03 -33.61
CA VAL A 158 27.27 2.32 -33.68
C VAL A 158 28.43 3.32 -33.79
N LYS A 159 28.31 4.33 -34.66
CA LYS A 159 29.31 5.41 -34.76
C LYS A 159 29.50 6.18 -33.44
N ALA A 160 28.46 6.26 -32.61
CA ALA A 160 28.51 6.90 -31.29
C ALA A 160 29.07 6.00 -30.18
N GLY A 161 29.23 4.69 -30.44
CA GLY A 161 29.80 3.70 -29.53
C GLY A 161 28.91 2.50 -29.23
N ALA A 162 27.69 2.41 -29.77
CA ALA A 162 26.82 1.27 -29.52
C ALA A 162 27.39 -0.04 -30.11
N PRO A 163 27.10 -1.21 -29.51
CA PRO A 163 27.50 -2.49 -30.10
C PRO A 163 26.91 -2.69 -31.50
N GLU A 164 27.71 -3.26 -32.41
CA GLU A 164 27.22 -3.70 -33.71
C GLU A 164 26.08 -4.72 -33.53
N GLY A 165 25.06 -4.64 -34.38
CA GLY A 165 23.92 -5.56 -34.32
C GLY A 165 22.90 -5.28 -33.21
N ILE A 166 23.01 -4.18 -32.45
CA ILE A 166 22.04 -3.83 -31.39
C ILE A 166 20.62 -3.59 -31.93
N ILE A 167 20.49 -3.25 -33.21
CA ILE A 167 19.23 -3.14 -33.95
C ILE A 167 19.26 -4.13 -35.13
N GLY A 168 18.22 -4.94 -35.27
CA GLY A 168 18.00 -5.86 -36.39
C GLY A 168 16.61 -5.72 -37.03
N TRP A 169 16.37 -6.43 -38.12
CA TRP A 169 15.08 -6.44 -38.81
C TRP A 169 14.88 -7.71 -39.65
N ILE A 170 13.63 -7.96 -40.07
CA ILE A 170 13.27 -8.98 -41.05
C ILE A 170 13.22 -8.35 -42.45
N ASP A 171 14.07 -8.80 -43.39
CA ASP A 171 14.16 -8.24 -44.75
C ASP A 171 12.98 -8.65 -45.64
N ASN A 172 12.48 -9.89 -45.49
CA ASN A 172 11.29 -10.36 -46.19
C ASN A 172 10.20 -10.83 -45.21
N PRO A 173 9.35 -9.93 -44.70
CA PRO A 173 8.40 -10.26 -43.64
C PRO A 173 7.36 -11.27 -44.11
N SER A 174 7.18 -12.32 -43.32
CA SER A 174 6.10 -13.30 -43.43
C SER A 174 5.39 -13.44 -42.08
N LEU A 175 4.20 -14.06 -42.08
CA LEU A 175 3.47 -14.35 -40.84
C LEU A 175 4.29 -15.27 -39.92
N GLU A 176 4.94 -16.28 -40.49
CA GLU A 176 5.78 -17.24 -39.77
C GLU A 176 6.97 -16.55 -39.07
N LEU A 177 7.69 -15.68 -39.79
CA LEU A 177 8.82 -14.93 -39.21
C LEU A 177 8.36 -13.95 -38.13
N SER A 178 7.21 -13.30 -38.34
CA SER A 178 6.62 -12.38 -37.35
C SER A 178 6.22 -13.11 -36.07
N GLN A 179 5.61 -14.29 -36.18
CA GLN A 179 5.25 -15.13 -35.04
C GLN A 179 6.49 -15.70 -34.34
N CYS A 180 7.51 -16.11 -35.09
CA CYS A 180 8.77 -16.56 -34.52
C CYS A 180 9.45 -15.44 -33.71
N VAL A 181 9.65 -14.26 -34.29
CA VAL A 181 10.34 -13.16 -33.57
C VAL A 181 9.59 -12.73 -32.31
N MET A 182 8.25 -12.78 -32.32
CA MET A 182 7.43 -12.50 -31.14
C MET A 182 7.62 -13.56 -30.04
N ARG A 183 7.66 -14.85 -30.41
CA ARG A 183 7.87 -15.94 -29.45
C ARG A 183 9.28 -15.99 -28.87
N GLU A 184 10.27 -15.54 -29.63
CA GLU A 184 11.68 -15.68 -29.27
C GLU A 184 12.27 -14.43 -28.59
N ALA A 185 11.64 -13.27 -28.70
CA ALA A 185 12.08 -12.06 -27.99
C ALA A 185 11.73 -12.10 -26.48
N ASP A 186 12.28 -11.15 -25.72
CA ASP A 186 12.03 -11.03 -24.28
C ASP A 186 10.80 -10.13 -24.00
N MET A 187 10.49 -9.19 -24.90
CA MET A 187 9.26 -8.39 -24.89
C MET A 187 8.82 -8.01 -26.30
N ILE A 188 7.51 -7.81 -26.50
CA ILE A 188 6.94 -7.39 -27.78
C ILE A 188 6.32 -5.98 -27.67
N LEU A 189 6.70 -5.08 -28.58
CA LEU A 189 5.98 -3.84 -28.86
C LEU A 189 5.14 -4.02 -30.13
N ALA A 190 3.85 -4.31 -29.97
CA ALA A 190 2.94 -4.63 -31.05
C ALA A 190 2.12 -3.40 -31.51
N THR A 191 2.63 -2.66 -32.50
CA THR A 191 1.90 -1.55 -33.13
C THR A 191 1.35 -2.01 -34.48
N GLY A 192 0.08 -2.38 -34.51
CA GLY A 192 -0.56 -2.92 -35.70
C GLY A 192 -2.05 -3.14 -35.46
N GLY A 193 -2.73 -3.73 -36.44
CA GLY A 193 -4.17 -4.01 -36.32
C GLY A 193 -4.48 -5.06 -35.24
N PRO A 194 -5.77 -5.22 -34.86
CA PRO A 194 -6.20 -6.08 -33.75
C PRO A 194 -5.69 -7.53 -33.83
N GLY A 195 -5.65 -8.10 -35.03
CA GLY A 195 -5.15 -9.48 -35.24
C GLY A 195 -3.69 -9.65 -34.85
N MET A 196 -2.85 -8.65 -35.13
CA MET A 196 -1.41 -8.69 -34.80
C MET A 196 -1.18 -8.47 -33.31
N VAL A 197 -1.95 -7.58 -32.69
CA VAL A 197 -1.92 -7.37 -31.24
C VAL A 197 -2.35 -8.64 -30.49
N LYS A 198 -3.43 -9.29 -30.94
CA LYS A 198 -3.87 -10.58 -30.40
C LYS A 198 -2.78 -11.66 -30.53
N ALA A 199 -2.08 -11.72 -31.66
CA ALA A 199 -0.97 -12.64 -31.86
C ALA A 199 0.19 -12.35 -30.88
N ALA A 200 0.51 -11.07 -30.63
CA ALA A 200 1.54 -10.69 -29.66
C ALA A 200 1.18 -11.14 -28.23
N TYR A 201 -0.06 -10.91 -27.79
CA TYR A 201 -0.52 -11.37 -26.47
C TYR A 201 -0.69 -12.89 -26.37
N SER A 202 -0.76 -13.60 -27.51
CA SER A 202 -0.82 -15.07 -27.56
C SER A 202 0.56 -15.72 -27.73
N SER A 203 1.65 -14.94 -27.74
CA SER A 203 3.01 -15.43 -28.01
C SER A 203 3.66 -16.19 -26.84
N GLY A 204 3.10 -16.08 -25.64
CA GLY A 204 3.74 -16.55 -24.40
C GLY A 204 4.82 -15.60 -23.86
N LYS A 205 5.01 -14.43 -24.47
CA LYS A 205 5.93 -13.37 -24.02
C LYS A 205 5.17 -12.13 -23.52
N PRO A 206 5.75 -11.35 -22.60
CA PRO A 206 5.24 -10.04 -22.25
C PRO A 206 5.07 -9.17 -23.51
N ALA A 207 3.87 -8.61 -23.68
CA ALA A 207 3.55 -7.77 -24.82
C ALA A 207 2.94 -6.45 -24.38
N ILE A 208 3.27 -5.38 -25.10
CA ILE A 208 2.60 -4.10 -25.08
C ILE A 208 2.02 -3.88 -26.46
N GLY A 209 0.70 -4.00 -26.56
CA GLY A 209 -0.06 -3.73 -27.76
C GLY A 209 -0.68 -2.34 -27.80
N VAL A 210 -1.35 -2.09 -28.92
CA VAL A 210 -2.23 -0.94 -29.13
C VAL A 210 -3.64 -1.43 -29.46
N GLY A 211 -4.59 -0.51 -29.61
CA GLY A 211 -5.94 -0.80 -30.08
C GLY A 211 -6.31 0.05 -31.30
N ALA A 212 -7.44 -0.28 -31.92
CA ALA A 212 -8.07 0.56 -32.94
C ALA A 212 -8.57 1.88 -32.31
N GLY A 213 -8.61 2.95 -33.10
CA GLY A 213 -9.05 4.26 -32.65
C GLY A 213 -10.33 4.71 -33.36
N ASN A 214 -11.46 4.71 -32.64
CA ASN A 214 -12.71 5.28 -33.11
C ASN A 214 -13.07 6.59 -32.39
N THR A 215 -12.18 7.58 -32.46
CA THR A 215 -12.23 8.80 -31.63
C THR A 215 -13.47 9.66 -31.90
N PRO A 216 -14.41 9.81 -30.95
CA PRO A 216 -15.48 10.80 -31.04
C PRO A 216 -15.01 12.17 -30.55
N ALA A 217 -15.48 13.23 -31.20
CA ALA A 217 -15.31 14.61 -30.76
C ALA A 217 -16.67 15.26 -30.45
N ILE A 218 -16.95 15.56 -29.19
CA ILE A 218 -18.14 16.34 -28.82
C ILE A 218 -17.80 17.83 -28.94
N ILE A 219 -18.68 18.61 -29.58
CA ILE A 219 -18.63 20.08 -29.58
C ILE A 219 -19.91 20.56 -28.91
N ASP A 220 -19.75 21.14 -27.73
CA ASP A 220 -20.89 21.70 -27.00
C ASP A 220 -21.11 23.19 -27.30
N GLU A 221 -22.28 23.69 -26.94
CA GLU A 221 -22.72 25.06 -27.22
C GLU A 221 -21.85 26.15 -26.55
N THR A 222 -21.00 25.78 -25.60
CA THR A 222 -20.07 26.70 -24.93
C THR A 222 -18.70 26.75 -25.61
N ALA A 223 -18.43 25.84 -26.54
CA ALA A 223 -17.14 25.69 -27.18
C ALA A 223 -16.75 26.92 -28.03
N HIS A 224 -15.45 27.19 -28.11
CA HIS A 224 -14.92 28.09 -29.13
C HIS A 224 -14.97 27.39 -30.51
N ILE A 225 -16.05 27.60 -31.27
CA ILE A 225 -16.35 26.88 -32.52
C ILE A 225 -15.19 26.94 -33.53
N LYS A 226 -14.64 28.13 -33.82
CA LYS A 226 -13.52 28.26 -34.77
C LYS A 226 -12.29 27.44 -34.39
N MET A 227 -11.95 27.41 -33.10
CA MET A 227 -10.84 26.60 -32.58
C MET A 227 -11.18 25.11 -32.70
N ALA A 228 -12.38 24.70 -32.31
CA ALA A 228 -12.81 23.31 -32.38
C ALA A 228 -12.73 22.77 -33.82
N VAL A 229 -13.35 23.46 -34.77
CA VAL A 229 -13.32 23.09 -36.19
C VAL A 229 -11.89 23.09 -36.74
N ASN A 230 -11.08 24.10 -36.42
CA ASN A 230 -9.69 24.16 -36.86
C ASN A 230 -8.86 22.99 -36.34
N SER A 231 -9.01 22.65 -35.06
CA SER A 231 -8.32 21.53 -34.41
C SER A 231 -8.73 20.18 -35.02
N ILE A 232 -10.04 19.97 -35.23
CA ILE A 232 -10.56 18.74 -35.85
C ILE A 232 -10.02 18.60 -37.28
N LEU A 233 -10.05 19.67 -38.09
CA LEU A 233 -9.51 19.61 -39.45
C LEU A 233 -8.00 19.39 -39.46
N LEU A 234 -7.26 20.09 -38.59
CA LEU A 234 -5.81 19.91 -38.44
C LEU A 234 -5.46 18.45 -38.14
N SER A 235 -6.16 17.82 -37.20
CA SER A 235 -5.92 16.43 -36.82
C SER A 235 -6.37 15.46 -37.92
N LYS A 236 -7.59 15.64 -38.45
CA LYS A 236 -8.19 14.70 -39.40
C LYS A 236 -7.51 14.67 -40.76
N SER A 237 -7.03 15.82 -41.25
CA SER A 237 -6.33 15.89 -42.53
C SER A 237 -4.84 15.55 -42.42
N PHE A 238 -4.28 15.51 -41.20
CA PHE A 238 -2.85 15.23 -41.00
C PHE A 238 -2.49 13.83 -41.49
N ASP A 239 -1.56 13.78 -42.45
CA ASP A 239 -1.11 12.59 -43.17
C ASP A 239 -2.30 11.81 -43.77
N ASN A 240 -3.32 12.53 -44.25
CA ASN A 240 -4.61 11.99 -44.70
C ASN A 240 -5.30 11.10 -43.65
N GLY A 241 -5.23 11.45 -42.38
CA GLY A 241 -6.02 10.82 -41.32
C GLY A 241 -5.56 9.40 -40.93
N VAL A 242 -4.32 9.01 -41.22
CA VAL A 242 -3.78 7.67 -40.90
C VAL A 242 -3.34 7.51 -39.45
N ILE A 243 -3.37 8.57 -38.65
CA ILE A 243 -3.14 8.48 -37.20
C ILE A 243 -4.38 7.88 -36.55
N CYS A 244 -4.22 6.78 -35.82
CA CYS A 244 -5.31 6.08 -35.13
C CYS A 244 -6.07 6.97 -34.13
N ALA A 245 -5.39 7.96 -33.53
CA ALA A 245 -6.05 8.90 -32.63
C ALA A 245 -6.95 9.92 -33.34
N SER A 246 -6.84 10.08 -34.67
CA SER A 246 -7.60 11.08 -35.44
C SER A 246 -9.11 10.92 -35.25
N GLU A 247 -9.82 12.04 -35.22
CA GLU A 247 -11.28 12.08 -35.08
C GLU A 247 -11.93 11.20 -36.16
N GLN A 248 -12.95 10.44 -35.77
CA GLN A 248 -13.77 9.65 -36.69
C GLN A 248 -15.18 10.21 -36.81
N SER A 249 -15.62 10.93 -35.78
CA SER A 249 -16.94 11.54 -35.71
C SER A 249 -16.90 12.85 -34.94
N VAL A 250 -17.81 13.75 -35.31
CA VAL A 250 -18.13 14.96 -34.56
C VAL A 250 -19.59 14.90 -34.12
N ILE A 251 -19.83 15.13 -32.83
CA ILE A 251 -21.15 15.10 -32.21
C ILE A 251 -21.41 16.52 -31.71
N VAL A 252 -22.40 17.19 -32.31
CA VAL A 252 -22.57 18.63 -32.19
C VAL A 252 -23.96 18.94 -31.64
N MET A 253 -23.99 19.80 -30.63
CA MET A 253 -25.22 20.28 -30.02
C MET A 253 -26.10 21.02 -31.04
N GLU A 254 -27.41 20.76 -31.00
CA GLU A 254 -28.39 21.30 -31.95
C GLU A 254 -28.32 22.83 -32.07
N GLU A 255 -28.11 23.53 -30.95
CA GLU A 255 -28.04 25.00 -30.88
C GLU A 255 -26.94 25.63 -31.75
N ILE A 256 -25.80 24.95 -31.90
CA ILE A 256 -24.63 25.43 -32.65
C ILE A 256 -24.35 24.64 -33.92
N TYR A 257 -25.21 23.68 -34.28
CA TYR A 257 -24.94 22.73 -35.35
C TYR A 257 -24.71 23.40 -36.71
N ASP A 258 -25.57 24.36 -37.07
CA ASP A 258 -25.49 25.05 -38.35
C ASP A 258 -24.28 26.00 -38.41
N GLU A 259 -23.89 26.60 -37.28
CA GLU A 259 -22.69 27.42 -37.16
C GLU A 259 -21.43 26.56 -37.36
N VAL A 260 -21.36 25.41 -36.69
CA VAL A 260 -20.25 24.45 -36.84
C VAL A 260 -20.17 23.93 -38.28
N LYS A 261 -21.31 23.58 -38.88
CA LYS A 261 -21.38 23.12 -40.28
C LYS A 261 -20.85 24.17 -41.25
N LYS A 262 -21.24 25.43 -41.05
CA LYS A 262 -20.77 26.57 -41.84
C LYS A 262 -19.26 26.77 -41.67
N GLU A 263 -18.77 26.76 -40.43
CA GLU A 263 -17.33 26.93 -40.16
C GLU A 263 -16.49 25.78 -40.76
N PHE A 264 -16.99 24.54 -40.76
CA PHE A 264 -16.34 23.42 -41.47
C PHE A 264 -16.22 23.70 -42.98
N ALA A 265 -17.31 24.14 -43.61
CA ALA A 265 -17.31 24.47 -45.04
C ALA A 265 -16.33 25.60 -45.36
N GLU A 266 -16.33 26.68 -44.56
CA GLU A 266 -15.43 27.83 -44.72
C GLU A 266 -13.94 27.45 -44.59
N ARG A 267 -13.62 26.43 -43.79
CA ARG A 267 -12.24 25.95 -43.59
C ARG A 267 -11.80 24.83 -44.55
N GLY A 268 -12.65 24.48 -45.52
CA GLY A 268 -12.32 23.57 -46.62
C GLY A 268 -12.75 22.12 -46.40
N ALA A 269 -13.69 21.85 -45.50
CA ALA A 269 -14.41 20.57 -45.47
C ALA A 269 -15.55 20.57 -46.49
N TYR A 270 -15.84 19.41 -47.08
CA TYR A 270 -16.97 19.23 -47.99
C TYR A 270 -18.08 18.44 -47.30
N LEU A 271 -19.23 19.09 -47.12
CA LEU A 271 -20.43 18.48 -46.54
C LEU A 271 -21.15 17.70 -47.64
N LEU A 272 -21.22 16.37 -47.51
CA LEU A 272 -21.81 15.49 -48.52
C LEU A 272 -23.32 15.71 -48.63
N LYS A 273 -23.84 15.77 -49.86
CA LYS A 273 -25.30 15.78 -50.12
C LYS A 273 -25.91 14.41 -49.87
N LYS A 274 -27.23 14.36 -49.71
CA LYS A 274 -27.97 13.13 -49.37
C LYS A 274 -27.67 11.95 -50.32
N ASP A 275 -27.58 12.19 -51.62
CA ASP A 275 -27.24 11.16 -52.63
C ASP A 275 -25.74 10.82 -52.68
N GLU A 276 -24.87 11.74 -52.24
CA GLU A 276 -23.42 11.56 -52.14
C GLU A 276 -23.04 10.73 -50.90
N ILE A 277 -23.78 10.85 -49.79
CA ILE A 277 -23.55 10.08 -48.55
C ILE A 277 -23.62 8.57 -48.82
N ASP A 278 -24.66 8.10 -49.52
CA ASP A 278 -24.83 6.67 -49.82
C ASP A 278 -23.73 6.12 -50.75
N LYS A 279 -23.21 6.95 -51.64
CA LYS A 279 -22.07 6.59 -52.49
C LYS A 279 -20.81 6.42 -51.66
N VAL A 280 -20.53 7.34 -50.75
CA VAL A 280 -19.35 7.28 -49.87
C VAL A 280 -19.48 6.11 -48.87
N ARG A 281 -20.68 5.80 -48.34
CA ARG A 281 -20.94 4.62 -47.50
C ARG A 281 -20.41 3.33 -48.12
N LYS A 282 -20.70 3.11 -49.42
CA LYS A 282 -20.28 1.91 -50.18
C LYS A 282 -18.78 1.82 -50.41
N VAL A 283 -18.06 2.92 -50.26
CA VAL A 283 -16.60 2.98 -50.42
C VAL A 283 -15.88 2.83 -49.08
N ILE A 284 -16.51 3.21 -47.95
CA ILE A 284 -15.91 3.06 -46.62
C ILE A 284 -15.72 1.59 -46.25
N LEU A 285 -16.77 0.77 -46.39
CA LEU A 285 -16.74 -0.65 -46.07
C LEU A 285 -16.92 -1.50 -47.33
N ILE A 286 -16.06 -2.51 -47.50
CA ILE A 286 -16.22 -3.58 -48.49
C ILE A 286 -16.35 -4.89 -47.71
N ASN A 287 -17.44 -5.63 -47.95
CA ASN A 287 -17.74 -6.90 -47.27
C ASN A 287 -17.68 -6.80 -45.72
N GLY A 288 -18.16 -5.67 -45.16
CA GLY A 288 -18.20 -5.43 -43.72
C GLY A 288 -16.85 -5.09 -43.07
N SER A 289 -15.78 -4.88 -43.86
CA SER A 289 -14.46 -4.46 -43.38
C SER A 289 -14.02 -3.15 -44.02
N LEU A 290 -13.15 -2.41 -43.33
CA LEU A 290 -12.59 -1.15 -43.84
C LEU A 290 -11.92 -1.37 -45.20
N ASN A 291 -12.30 -0.55 -46.18
CA ASN A 291 -11.71 -0.58 -47.51
C ASN A 291 -10.26 -0.07 -47.45
N VAL A 292 -9.30 -0.98 -47.57
CA VAL A 292 -7.87 -0.65 -47.53
C VAL A 292 -7.42 0.37 -48.59
N ASN A 293 -8.20 0.56 -49.65
CA ASN A 293 -7.89 1.51 -50.72
C ASN A 293 -8.15 2.98 -50.34
N ILE A 294 -8.96 3.25 -49.31
CA ILE A 294 -9.20 4.63 -48.84
C ILE A 294 -8.15 5.09 -47.82
N VAL A 295 -7.44 4.15 -47.20
CA VAL A 295 -6.51 4.42 -46.10
C VAL A 295 -5.40 5.35 -46.58
N GLY A 296 -5.29 6.50 -45.91
CA GLY A 296 -4.31 7.54 -46.23
C GLY A 296 -4.44 8.19 -47.60
N GLN A 297 -5.59 8.04 -48.28
CA GLN A 297 -5.85 8.76 -49.53
C GLN A 297 -6.45 10.15 -49.25
N SER A 298 -6.27 11.09 -50.17
CA SER A 298 -6.87 12.41 -50.06
C SER A 298 -8.41 12.35 -50.16
N ALA A 299 -9.10 13.33 -49.56
CA ALA A 299 -10.55 13.45 -49.64
C ALA A 299 -11.06 13.48 -51.09
N CYS A 300 -10.36 14.18 -51.99
CA CYS A 300 -10.68 14.23 -53.41
C CYS A 300 -10.63 12.85 -54.08
N LYS A 301 -9.58 12.06 -53.82
CA LYS A 301 -9.43 10.73 -54.42
C LYS A 301 -10.48 9.74 -53.89
N ILE A 302 -10.85 9.86 -52.61
CA ILE A 302 -11.94 9.06 -52.02
C ILE A 302 -13.29 9.44 -52.65
N ALA A 303 -13.55 10.73 -52.86
CA ALA A 303 -14.75 11.20 -53.52
C ALA A 303 -14.82 10.66 -54.97
N GLU A 304 -13.70 10.67 -55.69
CA GLU A 304 -13.59 10.07 -57.03
C GLU A 304 -13.93 8.57 -57.02
N MET A 305 -13.39 7.80 -56.06
CA MET A 305 -13.74 6.38 -55.88
C MET A 305 -15.24 6.16 -55.64
N ALA A 306 -15.91 7.12 -55.00
CA ALA A 306 -17.35 7.09 -54.75
C ALA A 306 -18.19 7.64 -55.92
N GLY A 307 -17.57 8.18 -56.97
CA GLY A 307 -18.30 8.86 -58.05
C GLY A 307 -18.95 10.18 -57.59
N VAL A 308 -18.27 10.91 -56.70
CA VAL A 308 -18.65 12.23 -56.18
C VAL A 308 -17.58 13.24 -56.60
N LYS A 309 -17.99 14.40 -57.13
CA LYS A 309 -17.08 15.46 -57.55
C LYS A 309 -16.96 16.52 -56.45
N VAL A 310 -15.75 16.71 -55.92
CA VAL A 310 -15.43 17.73 -54.92
C VAL A 310 -14.27 18.61 -55.41
N PRO A 311 -14.09 19.84 -54.88
CA PRO A 311 -12.91 20.65 -55.19
C PRO A 311 -11.60 19.97 -54.76
N ASP A 312 -10.52 20.12 -55.53
CA ASP A 312 -9.21 19.52 -55.22
C ASP A 312 -8.63 19.99 -53.87
N SER A 313 -9.01 21.20 -53.44
CA SER A 313 -8.62 21.76 -52.14
C SER A 313 -9.40 21.21 -50.95
N THR A 314 -10.31 20.26 -51.16
CA THR A 314 -11.11 19.65 -50.09
C THR A 314 -10.21 18.88 -49.13
N LYS A 315 -10.27 19.25 -47.84
CA LYS A 315 -9.44 18.64 -46.79
C LYS A 315 -10.07 17.37 -46.22
N VAL A 316 -11.38 17.40 -45.98
CA VAL A 316 -12.15 16.33 -45.30
C VAL A 316 -13.54 16.22 -45.90
N LEU A 317 -14.04 15.00 -46.09
CA LEU A 317 -15.44 14.71 -46.42
C LEU A 317 -16.24 14.51 -45.13
N ILE A 318 -17.38 15.17 -45.00
CA ILE A 318 -18.24 15.05 -43.82
C ILE A 318 -19.62 14.52 -44.24
N GLY A 319 -20.03 13.39 -43.67
CA GLY A 319 -21.36 12.81 -43.84
C GLY A 319 -22.24 13.07 -42.62
N GLU A 320 -23.36 13.75 -42.80
CA GLU A 320 -24.38 13.90 -41.76
C GLU A 320 -25.16 12.58 -41.61
N VAL A 321 -25.04 11.93 -40.45
CA VAL A 321 -25.61 10.60 -40.18
C VAL A 321 -26.22 10.54 -38.78
N GLU A 322 -27.13 9.58 -38.55
CA GLU A 322 -27.87 9.47 -37.27
C GLU A 322 -27.43 8.26 -36.43
N SER A 323 -27.22 7.11 -37.08
CA SER A 323 -26.86 5.85 -36.43
C SER A 323 -25.38 5.81 -36.04
N VAL A 324 -25.11 5.29 -34.83
CA VAL A 324 -23.76 5.02 -34.33
C VAL A 324 -23.42 3.53 -34.37
N GLU A 325 -24.34 2.69 -34.86
CA GLU A 325 -24.19 1.24 -34.87
C GLU A 325 -23.30 0.76 -36.03
N LEU A 326 -22.86 -0.50 -35.98
CA LEU A 326 -21.89 -1.07 -36.92
C LEU A 326 -22.41 -1.16 -38.36
N GLU A 327 -23.72 -1.13 -38.58
CA GLU A 327 -24.30 -1.12 -39.91
C GLU A 327 -24.10 0.23 -40.63
N GLU A 328 -23.82 1.30 -39.91
CA GLU A 328 -23.51 2.62 -40.48
C GLU A 328 -22.00 2.74 -40.76
N PRO A 329 -21.54 2.73 -42.03
CA PRO A 329 -20.11 2.81 -42.34
C PRO A 329 -19.41 4.04 -41.77
N PHE A 330 -20.12 5.16 -41.63
CA PHE A 330 -19.57 6.38 -41.05
C PHE A 330 -19.22 6.24 -39.55
N SER A 331 -19.81 5.29 -38.82
CA SER A 331 -19.56 5.07 -37.39
C SER A 331 -18.23 4.37 -37.09
N HIS A 332 -17.55 3.80 -38.09
CA HIS A 332 -16.30 3.04 -37.94
C HIS A 332 -15.05 3.90 -37.92
N GLU A 333 -13.92 3.30 -37.54
CA GLU A 333 -12.60 3.84 -37.84
C GLU A 333 -12.34 3.81 -39.36
N LYS A 334 -11.98 4.97 -39.93
CA LYS A 334 -11.88 5.16 -41.40
C LYS A 334 -10.45 5.37 -41.90
N LEU A 335 -9.49 5.68 -41.02
CA LEU A 335 -8.06 5.97 -41.31
C LEU A 335 -7.81 6.79 -42.60
N SER A 336 -8.71 7.73 -42.86
CA SER A 336 -8.81 8.54 -44.06
C SER A 336 -9.54 9.85 -43.70
N PRO A 337 -9.47 10.92 -44.51
CA PRO A 337 -10.08 12.22 -44.22
C PRO A 337 -11.60 12.21 -44.45
N ILE A 338 -12.31 11.37 -43.71
CA ILE A 338 -13.76 11.24 -43.67
C ILE A 338 -14.22 11.37 -42.21
N LEU A 339 -15.26 12.17 -41.96
CA LEU A 339 -15.91 12.32 -40.65
C LEU A 339 -17.40 12.03 -40.74
N ALA A 340 -17.93 11.39 -39.70
CA ALA A 340 -19.35 11.42 -39.40
C ALA A 340 -19.71 12.71 -38.66
N MET A 341 -20.88 13.29 -38.92
CA MET A 341 -21.42 14.42 -38.15
C MET A 341 -22.81 14.10 -37.60
N TYR A 342 -22.93 14.11 -36.28
CA TYR A 342 -24.15 13.78 -35.54
C TYR A 342 -24.73 15.04 -34.89
N LYS A 343 -26.04 15.26 -35.03
CA LYS A 343 -26.79 16.30 -34.31
C LYS A 343 -27.38 15.70 -33.04
N VAL A 344 -27.28 16.39 -31.90
CA VAL A 344 -27.81 15.93 -30.60
C VAL A 344 -28.47 17.07 -29.84
N LYS A 345 -29.49 16.77 -29.04
CA LYS A 345 -30.29 17.79 -28.32
C LYS A 345 -29.79 18.09 -26.91
N SER A 346 -29.01 17.17 -26.34
CA SER A 346 -28.51 17.30 -24.98
C SER A 346 -27.09 16.75 -24.87
N PHE A 347 -26.33 17.27 -23.90
CA PHE A 347 -24.99 16.76 -23.63
C PHE A 347 -25.00 15.28 -23.22
N ASP A 348 -26.02 14.82 -22.48
CA ASP A 348 -26.14 13.42 -22.09
C ASP A 348 -26.40 12.50 -23.29
N GLU A 349 -27.13 12.98 -24.31
CA GLU A 349 -27.26 12.27 -25.59
C GLU A 349 -25.92 12.23 -26.33
N ALA A 350 -25.17 13.34 -26.34
CA ALA A 350 -23.83 13.41 -26.92
C ALA A 350 -22.90 12.38 -26.29
N LEU A 351 -22.91 12.29 -24.95
CA LEU A 351 -22.16 11.31 -24.18
C LEU A 351 -22.56 9.88 -24.53
N LYS A 352 -23.86 9.56 -24.59
CA LYS A 352 -24.32 8.21 -24.95
C LYS A 352 -23.83 7.77 -26.33
N LYS A 353 -23.91 8.66 -27.33
CA LYS A 353 -23.40 8.40 -28.68
C LYS A 353 -21.87 8.23 -28.67
N ALA A 354 -21.14 9.11 -27.99
CA ALA A 354 -19.69 9.03 -27.89
C ALA A 354 -19.22 7.74 -27.20
N VAL A 355 -19.86 7.35 -26.09
CA VAL A 355 -19.59 6.07 -25.41
C VAL A 355 -19.82 4.94 -26.40
N ARG A 356 -20.98 4.90 -27.07
CA ARG A 356 -21.32 3.82 -27.99
C ARG A 356 -20.30 3.65 -29.13
N LEU A 357 -19.83 4.76 -29.71
CA LEU A 357 -18.80 4.74 -30.75
C LEU A 357 -17.46 4.18 -30.24
N VAL A 358 -17.08 4.53 -29.01
CA VAL A 358 -15.91 3.97 -28.34
C VAL A 358 -16.09 2.48 -28.08
N GLU A 359 -17.26 2.03 -27.63
CA GLU A 359 -17.54 0.60 -27.39
C GLU A 359 -17.41 -0.25 -28.66
N LEU A 360 -17.82 0.30 -29.80
CA LEU A 360 -17.87 -0.41 -31.07
C LEU A 360 -16.53 -0.49 -31.82
N GLY A 361 -15.53 0.33 -31.45
CA GLY A 361 -14.24 0.30 -32.16
C GLY A 361 -13.13 1.20 -31.63
N GLY A 362 -13.27 1.78 -30.43
CA GLY A 362 -12.32 2.76 -29.89
C GLY A 362 -11.92 2.55 -28.43
N PHE A 363 -12.29 1.42 -27.82
CA PHE A 363 -12.04 1.18 -26.40
C PHE A 363 -10.59 1.42 -26.01
N GLY A 364 -10.41 2.22 -24.96
CA GLY A 364 -9.11 2.55 -24.41
C GLY A 364 -8.26 3.51 -25.22
N HIS A 365 -8.70 3.93 -26.41
CA HIS A 365 -7.90 4.77 -27.29
C HIS A 365 -8.04 6.27 -26.94
N THR A 366 -8.85 7.02 -27.68
CA THR A 366 -8.91 8.49 -27.57
C THR A 366 -10.35 8.99 -27.69
N SER A 367 -10.68 10.05 -26.96
CA SER A 367 -11.93 10.81 -27.08
C SER A 367 -11.66 12.29 -26.85
N VAL A 368 -12.46 13.19 -27.47
CA VAL A 368 -12.27 14.64 -27.39
C VAL A 368 -13.55 15.36 -26.98
N LEU A 369 -13.43 16.33 -26.08
CA LEU A 369 -14.48 17.31 -25.79
C LEU A 369 -13.98 18.72 -26.10
N TYR A 370 -14.74 19.45 -26.93
CA TYR A 370 -14.59 20.87 -27.13
C TYR A 370 -15.68 21.61 -26.32
N THR A 371 -15.25 22.46 -25.38
CA THR A 371 -16.12 23.13 -24.40
C THR A 371 -15.39 24.33 -23.74
N ASP A 372 -16.11 25.22 -23.07
CA ASP A 372 -15.52 26.25 -22.20
C ASP A 372 -15.15 25.63 -20.83
N GLN A 373 -13.85 25.60 -20.51
CA GLN A 373 -13.34 24.92 -19.31
C GLN A 373 -13.74 25.61 -17.99
N VAL A 374 -14.11 26.89 -18.04
CA VAL A 374 -14.53 27.64 -16.85
C VAL A 374 -16.02 27.43 -16.60
N LYS A 375 -16.83 27.46 -17.67
CA LYS A 375 -18.29 27.35 -17.56
C LYS A 375 -18.77 25.90 -17.44
N SER A 376 -18.06 24.95 -18.05
CA SER A 376 -18.54 23.58 -18.26
C SER A 376 -17.73 22.54 -17.48
N LYS A 377 -17.35 22.86 -16.24
CA LYS A 377 -16.58 21.94 -15.37
C LYS A 377 -17.32 20.64 -15.14
N ASP A 378 -18.63 20.71 -14.91
CA ASP A 378 -19.52 19.56 -14.74
C ASP A 378 -19.51 18.64 -15.98
N ARG A 379 -19.46 19.22 -17.19
CA ARG A 379 -19.40 18.46 -18.44
C ARG A 379 -18.05 17.78 -18.64
N ILE A 380 -16.96 18.44 -18.28
CA ILE A 380 -15.61 17.85 -18.30
C ILE A 380 -15.55 16.66 -17.34
N GLU A 381 -16.08 16.80 -16.13
CA GLU A 381 -16.15 15.72 -15.14
C GLU A 381 -17.01 14.55 -15.63
N LYS A 382 -18.22 14.83 -16.15
CA LYS A 382 -19.11 13.80 -16.73
C LYS A 382 -18.46 13.09 -17.92
N PHE A 383 -17.82 13.82 -18.83
CA PHE A 383 -17.12 13.26 -19.97
C PHE A 383 -15.95 12.38 -19.54
N GLY A 384 -15.13 12.87 -18.60
CA GLY A 384 -14.02 12.12 -18.01
C GLY A 384 -14.45 10.83 -17.33
N ALA A 385 -15.58 10.85 -16.61
CA ALA A 385 -16.13 9.66 -15.96
C ALA A 385 -16.75 8.64 -16.93
N ALA A 386 -17.35 9.11 -18.03
CA ALA A 386 -18.06 8.24 -18.98
C ALA A 386 -17.13 7.60 -20.02
N MET A 387 -16.11 8.31 -20.51
CA MET A 387 -15.28 7.84 -21.61
C MET A 387 -14.27 6.77 -21.17
N LYS A 388 -14.44 5.54 -21.68
CA LYS A 388 -13.47 4.45 -21.52
C LYS A 388 -12.32 4.57 -22.52
N THR A 389 -11.55 5.66 -22.42
CA THR A 389 -10.39 5.95 -23.28
C THR A 389 -9.17 6.31 -22.44
N GLY A 390 -7.97 5.87 -22.83
CA GLY A 390 -6.73 6.19 -22.12
C GLY A 390 -6.29 7.64 -22.32
N ARG A 391 -6.70 8.26 -23.44
CA ARG A 391 -6.50 9.70 -23.70
C ARG A 391 -7.84 10.38 -23.93
N THR A 392 -8.40 10.91 -22.85
CA THR A 392 -9.60 11.75 -22.84
C THR A 392 -9.16 13.20 -22.82
N ILE A 393 -9.24 13.91 -23.95
CA ILE A 393 -8.60 15.22 -24.12
C ILE A 393 -9.63 16.34 -24.30
N ILE A 394 -9.28 17.54 -23.86
CA ILE A 394 -10.16 18.71 -23.86
C ILE A 394 -9.54 19.80 -24.73
N ASN A 395 -10.31 20.33 -25.69
CA ASN A 395 -9.90 21.47 -26.54
C ASN A 395 -8.58 21.27 -27.32
N MET A 396 -8.29 20.05 -27.77
CA MET A 396 -7.04 19.73 -28.49
C MET A 396 -7.34 18.93 -29.77
N PRO A 397 -6.59 19.16 -30.86
CA PRO A 397 -6.65 18.29 -32.04
C PRO A 397 -6.26 16.86 -31.66
N SER A 398 -7.07 15.85 -31.98
CA SER A 398 -6.92 14.54 -31.37
C SER A 398 -5.63 13.81 -31.72
N SER A 399 -5.18 13.89 -32.97
CA SER A 399 -3.95 13.23 -33.43
C SER A 399 -2.72 13.75 -32.69
N GLN A 400 -2.55 15.07 -32.65
CA GLN A 400 -1.40 15.72 -32.01
C GLN A 400 -1.52 15.74 -30.48
N GLY A 401 -2.74 15.89 -29.96
CA GLY A 401 -3.01 15.85 -28.53
C GLY A 401 -2.73 14.47 -27.95
N ALA A 402 -3.23 13.39 -28.57
CA ALA A 402 -3.10 12.04 -28.02
C ALA A 402 -1.70 11.45 -28.13
N ILE A 403 -0.90 11.83 -29.15
CA ILE A 403 0.50 11.39 -29.23
C ILE A 403 1.38 12.08 -28.18
N GLY A 404 0.93 13.16 -27.54
CA GLY A 404 1.56 13.77 -26.37
C GLY A 404 2.51 14.94 -26.66
N ASP A 405 2.87 15.65 -25.59
CA ASP A 405 3.81 16.77 -25.47
C ASP A 405 3.45 18.08 -26.21
N ILE A 406 2.84 18.01 -27.39
CA ILE A 406 2.62 19.17 -28.27
C ILE A 406 1.60 20.17 -27.69
N TYR A 407 0.48 19.67 -27.16
CA TYR A 407 -0.62 20.49 -26.61
C TYR A 407 -0.78 20.35 -25.10
N ASN A 408 -0.10 19.37 -24.49
CA ASN A 408 -0.08 19.12 -23.06
C ASN A 408 1.30 18.58 -22.69
N PHE A 409 2.13 19.43 -22.09
CA PHE A 409 3.55 19.20 -21.78
C PHE A 409 3.80 18.11 -20.71
N LYS A 410 2.78 17.30 -20.38
CA LYS A 410 2.83 16.21 -19.40
C LYS A 410 2.40 14.85 -19.97
N LEU A 411 1.64 14.80 -21.06
CA LEU A 411 1.35 13.53 -21.72
C LEU A 411 2.58 13.10 -22.54
N ASP A 412 3.11 11.92 -22.27
CA ASP A 412 4.37 11.46 -22.87
C ASP A 412 4.29 11.36 -24.41
N PRO A 413 5.30 11.84 -25.15
CA PRO A 413 5.33 11.72 -26.61
C PRO A 413 5.52 10.26 -27.04
N SER A 414 4.61 9.72 -27.88
CA SER A 414 4.65 8.32 -28.29
C SER A 414 3.94 8.06 -29.62
N LEU A 415 4.37 7.00 -30.31
CA LEU A 415 3.69 6.42 -31.47
C LEU A 415 3.21 4.99 -31.21
N THR A 416 3.19 4.58 -29.94
CA THR A 416 2.59 3.34 -29.47
C THR A 416 1.68 3.70 -28.30
N LEU A 417 0.38 3.80 -28.59
CA LEU A 417 -0.62 4.30 -27.66
C LEU A 417 -1.38 3.11 -27.07
N GLY A 418 -1.10 2.75 -25.81
CA GLY A 418 -1.75 1.63 -25.16
C GLY A 418 -3.22 1.91 -24.89
N CYS A 419 -4.07 0.88 -25.03
CA CYS A 419 -5.52 0.99 -24.81
C CYS A 419 -6.01 0.36 -23.51
N GLY A 420 -5.10 -0.03 -22.60
CA GLY A 420 -5.45 -0.63 -21.32
C GLY A 420 -6.27 -1.91 -21.45
N SER A 421 -6.83 -2.36 -20.32
CA SER A 421 -7.63 -3.59 -20.27
C SER A 421 -8.88 -3.53 -21.14
N TRP A 422 -9.46 -2.33 -21.36
CA TRP A 422 -10.61 -2.14 -22.26
C TRP A 422 -10.28 -2.50 -23.71
N GLY A 423 -9.06 -2.18 -24.18
CA GLY A 423 -8.57 -2.54 -25.51
C GLY A 423 -7.82 -3.88 -25.57
N GLY A 424 -7.84 -4.68 -24.49
CA GLY A 424 -7.07 -5.92 -24.41
C GLY A 424 -5.55 -5.70 -24.37
N ASN A 425 -5.09 -4.60 -23.77
CA ASN A 425 -3.67 -4.26 -23.63
C ASN A 425 -3.23 -4.22 -22.16
N SER A 426 -1.94 -4.38 -21.94
CA SER A 426 -1.28 -4.39 -20.62
C SER A 426 -1.05 -2.99 -20.06
N VAL A 427 -1.12 -1.94 -20.90
CA VAL A 427 -0.92 -0.53 -20.51
C VAL A 427 -1.93 0.36 -21.22
N SER A 428 -2.38 1.43 -20.56
CA SER A 428 -3.26 2.48 -21.10
C SER A 428 -2.54 3.79 -21.41
N GLU A 429 -1.21 3.78 -21.31
CA GLU A 429 -0.36 4.95 -21.39
C GLU A 429 0.26 5.10 -22.79
N ASN A 430 0.79 6.30 -23.04
CA ASN A 430 1.72 6.51 -24.13
C ASN A 430 3.03 5.77 -23.79
N VAL A 431 3.38 4.77 -24.59
CA VAL A 431 4.54 3.91 -24.32
C VAL A 431 5.83 4.74 -24.46
N GLY A 432 6.80 4.43 -23.62
CA GLY A 432 8.04 5.19 -23.44
C GLY A 432 9.08 4.39 -22.64
N VAL A 433 10.19 5.02 -22.25
CA VAL A 433 11.37 4.32 -21.67
C VAL A 433 11.07 3.50 -20.42
N LYS A 434 10.16 3.94 -19.53
CA LYS A 434 9.80 3.19 -18.31
C LYS A 434 9.27 1.78 -18.58
N HIS A 435 8.65 1.59 -19.75
CA HIS A 435 8.04 0.32 -20.14
C HIS A 435 9.05 -0.69 -20.65
N LEU A 436 10.28 -0.25 -20.92
CA LEU A 436 11.38 -1.07 -21.43
C LEU A 436 12.45 -1.33 -20.36
N LEU A 437 12.10 -1.17 -19.09
CA LEU A 437 12.98 -1.40 -17.94
C LEU A 437 12.30 -2.31 -16.92
N ASN A 438 13.08 -3.20 -16.33
CA ASN A 438 12.75 -3.82 -15.06
C ASN A 438 13.30 -2.95 -13.93
N ILE A 439 12.52 -2.79 -12.86
CA ILE A 439 12.96 -2.09 -11.65
C ILE A 439 13.25 -3.10 -10.55
N LYS A 440 14.54 -3.29 -10.28
CA LYS A 440 15.02 -4.13 -9.18
C LYS A 440 15.04 -3.32 -7.89
N ASN A 441 14.30 -3.77 -6.87
CA ASN A 441 14.36 -3.20 -5.52
C ASN A 441 15.48 -3.88 -4.72
N VAL A 442 16.44 -3.10 -4.25
CA VAL A 442 17.46 -3.52 -3.28
C VAL A 442 17.01 -3.01 -1.92
N ALA A 443 16.54 -3.91 -1.06
CA ALA A 443 16.02 -3.60 0.27
C ALA A 443 16.97 -4.12 1.35
N GLU A 444 17.35 -3.24 2.27
CA GLU A 444 18.20 -3.53 3.42
C GLU A 444 17.33 -3.76 4.67
N ARG A 445 17.82 -4.56 5.62
CA ARG A 445 17.16 -4.70 6.93
C ARG A 445 17.06 -3.33 7.59
N ARG A 446 15.87 -2.99 8.04
CA ARG A 446 15.60 -1.88 8.97
C ARG A 446 14.85 -2.44 10.18
N GLU A 447 15.05 -1.80 11.32
CA GLU A 447 14.40 -2.14 12.57
C GLU A 447 13.16 -1.27 12.75
N ASN A 448 12.11 -1.79 13.39
CA ASN A 448 10.94 -0.97 13.67
C ASN A 448 11.33 0.15 14.65
N MET A 449 10.81 1.36 14.47
CA MET A 449 10.93 2.39 15.50
C MET A 449 10.18 1.93 16.74
N LEU A 450 10.84 1.86 17.90
CA LEU A 450 10.19 1.67 19.20
C LEU A 450 9.95 3.03 19.86
N TRP A 451 8.95 3.12 20.72
CA TRP A 451 8.68 4.29 21.55
C TRP A 451 8.61 3.85 23.00
N PHE A 452 9.25 4.61 23.88
CA PHE A 452 9.04 4.54 25.31
C PHE A 452 7.99 5.59 25.74
N ARG A 453 6.76 5.16 26.02
CA ARG A 453 5.66 5.97 26.57
C ARG A 453 5.30 5.49 27.97
N VAL A 454 5.16 6.46 28.87
CA VAL A 454 4.71 6.33 30.26
C VAL A 454 3.88 7.59 30.59
N PRO A 455 3.11 7.62 31.68
CA PRO A 455 2.42 8.84 32.10
C PRO A 455 3.38 10.03 32.19
N GLU A 456 2.89 11.21 31.81
CA GLU A 456 3.68 12.45 31.89
C GLU A 456 4.08 12.76 33.33
N LYS A 457 3.20 12.42 34.28
CA LYS A 457 3.38 12.67 35.71
C LYS A 457 3.24 11.38 36.51
N ILE A 458 4.28 11.05 37.26
CA ILE A 458 4.28 9.93 38.21
C ILE A 458 4.62 10.47 39.60
N TYR A 459 3.60 10.65 40.41
CA TYR A 459 3.75 10.95 41.84
C TYR A 459 3.96 9.65 42.60
N PHE A 460 4.89 9.65 43.55
CA PHE A 460 5.17 8.48 44.37
C PHE A 460 5.62 8.92 45.77
N LYS A 461 5.62 7.97 46.70
CA LYS A 461 5.91 8.06 48.15
C LYS A 461 4.66 7.95 49.02
N TYR A 462 4.90 7.47 50.24
CA TYR A 462 3.90 7.40 51.29
C TYR A 462 3.28 8.77 51.60
N GLY A 463 1.95 8.88 51.50
CA GLY A 463 1.18 10.09 51.76
C GLY A 463 1.19 11.13 50.63
N SER A 464 1.59 10.73 49.41
CA SER A 464 1.66 11.65 48.26
C SER A 464 0.30 11.98 47.62
N LEU A 465 -0.76 11.21 47.91
CA LEU A 465 -2.07 11.34 47.25
C LEU A 465 -2.63 12.76 47.28
N ALA A 466 -2.70 13.35 48.48
CA ALA A 466 -3.29 14.68 48.66
C ALA A 466 -2.46 15.79 47.98
N VAL A 467 -1.14 15.65 47.94
CA VAL A 467 -0.26 16.63 47.28
C VAL A 467 -0.44 16.55 45.76
N ALA A 468 -0.48 15.35 45.20
CA ALA A 468 -0.66 15.15 43.77
C ALA A 468 -2.03 15.62 43.27
N LEU A 469 -3.11 15.31 43.99
CA LEU A 469 -4.47 15.72 43.62
C LEU A 469 -4.68 17.24 43.64
N ARG A 470 -3.94 17.99 44.46
CA ARG A 470 -4.02 19.46 44.47
C ARG A 470 -3.56 20.08 43.15
N GLU A 471 -2.70 19.42 42.39
CA GLU A 471 -2.27 19.90 41.07
C GLU A 471 -3.43 20.00 40.07
N LEU A 472 -4.53 19.26 40.27
CA LEU A 472 -5.73 19.37 39.43
C LEU A 472 -6.29 20.80 39.42
N LYS A 473 -6.12 21.54 40.53
CA LYS A 473 -6.48 22.97 40.62
C LYS A 473 -5.60 23.82 39.69
N ASP A 474 -4.29 23.59 39.70
CA ASP A 474 -3.34 24.30 38.84
C ASP A 474 -3.55 23.97 37.35
N MET A 475 -4.07 22.76 37.07
CA MET A 475 -4.48 22.30 35.74
C MET A 475 -5.90 22.78 35.34
N ASN A 476 -6.55 23.61 36.17
CA ASN A 476 -7.90 24.15 35.95
C ASN A 476 -8.99 23.08 35.73
N LYS A 477 -8.84 21.90 36.36
CA LYS A 477 -9.88 20.87 36.36
C LYS A 477 -11.02 21.27 37.28
N LYS A 478 -12.24 20.89 36.90
CA LYS A 478 -13.48 21.33 37.56
C LYS A 478 -14.36 20.18 38.00
N LYS A 479 -14.30 19.04 37.31
CA LYS A 479 -15.20 17.91 37.52
C LYS A 479 -14.47 16.57 37.45
N ALA A 480 -14.38 15.88 38.58
CA ALA A 480 -13.72 14.58 38.68
C ALA A 480 -14.73 13.41 38.73
N PHE A 481 -14.52 12.40 37.90
CA PHE A 481 -15.29 11.15 37.96
C PHE A 481 -14.41 10.04 38.55
N ILE A 482 -14.76 9.57 39.75
CA ILE A 482 -13.99 8.58 40.50
C ILE A 482 -14.54 7.20 40.17
N VAL A 483 -13.69 6.31 39.66
CA VAL A 483 -14.03 4.91 39.34
C VAL A 483 -13.33 4.00 40.34
N THR A 484 -14.08 3.16 41.05
CA THR A 484 -13.55 2.22 42.04
C THR A 484 -14.41 0.98 42.18
N ASP A 485 -13.99 0.05 43.05
CA ASP A 485 -14.80 -1.10 43.44
C ASP A 485 -15.55 -0.85 44.77
N LYS A 486 -16.55 -1.69 45.02
CA LYS A 486 -17.44 -1.57 46.17
C LYS A 486 -16.71 -1.78 47.50
N VAL A 487 -15.65 -2.59 47.51
CA VAL A 487 -14.89 -2.89 48.73
C VAL A 487 -14.08 -1.67 49.14
N LEU A 488 -13.36 -1.04 48.21
CA LEU A 488 -12.59 0.17 48.47
C LEU A 488 -13.48 1.35 48.86
N TYR A 489 -14.65 1.47 48.23
CA TYR A 489 -15.66 2.46 48.63
C TYR A 489 -16.11 2.24 50.09
N GLN A 490 -16.48 1.01 50.46
CA GLN A 490 -16.92 0.69 51.82
C GLN A 490 -15.80 0.83 52.88
N LEU A 491 -14.54 0.65 52.50
CA LEU A 491 -13.38 0.83 53.35
C LEU A 491 -12.97 2.32 53.51
N GLY A 492 -13.66 3.26 52.86
CA GLY A 492 -13.41 4.70 52.99
C GLY A 492 -12.17 5.19 52.23
N PHE A 493 -11.67 4.44 51.24
CA PHE A 493 -10.52 4.89 50.44
C PHE A 493 -10.87 6.08 49.55
N VAL A 494 -12.11 6.14 49.06
CA VAL A 494 -12.62 7.25 48.24
C VAL A 494 -12.64 8.56 49.04
N ASP A 495 -12.90 8.50 50.34
CA ASP A 495 -12.96 9.70 51.22
C ASP A 495 -11.64 10.47 51.24
N LYS A 496 -10.52 9.78 51.05
CA LYS A 496 -9.19 10.39 50.95
C LYS A 496 -9.04 11.27 49.69
N ILE A 497 -9.75 10.92 48.62
CA ILE A 497 -9.76 11.69 47.37
C ILE A 497 -10.77 12.82 47.47
N THR A 498 -12.02 12.51 47.83
CA THR A 498 -13.12 13.48 47.84
C THR A 498 -12.84 14.65 48.79
N LYS A 499 -12.26 14.39 49.96
CA LYS A 499 -11.84 15.45 50.88
C LYS A 499 -10.88 16.45 50.22
N VAL A 500 -9.93 15.97 49.41
CA VAL A 500 -8.98 16.85 48.72
C VAL A 500 -9.68 17.62 47.61
N LEU A 501 -10.59 16.97 46.86
CA LEU A 501 -11.39 17.59 45.81
C LEU A 501 -12.30 18.70 46.37
N ASP A 502 -12.94 18.47 47.52
CA ASP A 502 -13.73 19.48 48.24
C ASP A 502 -12.86 20.69 48.62
N GLU A 503 -11.67 20.46 49.17
CA GLU A 503 -10.74 21.52 49.58
C GLU A 503 -10.21 22.37 48.40
N ILE A 504 -10.17 21.81 47.19
CA ILE A 504 -9.75 22.52 45.98
C ILE A 504 -10.92 22.94 45.08
N GLU A 505 -12.16 22.75 45.53
CA GLU A 505 -13.40 23.16 44.86
C GLU A 505 -13.62 22.47 43.49
N ILE A 506 -13.34 21.16 43.43
CA ILE A 506 -13.64 20.31 42.26
C ILE A 506 -14.87 19.47 42.56
N ASP A 507 -15.92 19.64 41.75
CA ASP A 507 -17.12 18.80 41.81
C ASP A 507 -16.76 17.36 41.48
N TYR A 508 -17.41 16.38 42.11
CA TYR A 508 -17.12 14.98 41.81
C TYR A 508 -18.34 14.08 41.80
N LYS A 509 -18.20 12.95 41.09
CA LYS A 509 -19.13 11.83 41.11
C LYS A 509 -18.36 10.53 41.30
N VAL A 510 -18.93 9.59 42.06
CA VAL A 510 -18.30 8.29 42.35
C VAL A 510 -19.09 7.17 41.69
N PHE A 511 -18.39 6.34 40.92
CA PHE A 511 -18.87 5.08 40.38
C PHE A 511 -18.11 3.94 41.05
N PHE A 512 -18.79 3.16 41.90
CA PHE A 512 -18.17 2.13 42.75
C PHE A 512 -18.64 0.69 42.42
N ASP A 513 -19.36 0.51 41.31
CA ASP A 513 -19.92 -0.78 40.91
C ASP A 513 -18.97 -1.58 40.00
N VAL A 514 -17.65 -1.38 40.10
CA VAL A 514 -16.69 -2.20 39.35
C VAL A 514 -16.47 -3.54 40.04
N GLU A 515 -16.79 -4.64 39.35
CA GLU A 515 -16.50 -6.00 39.80
C GLU A 515 -15.06 -6.46 39.45
N PRO A 516 -14.53 -7.49 40.15
CA PRO A 516 -13.38 -8.24 39.67
C PRO A 516 -13.64 -8.80 38.27
N ASP A 517 -12.67 -8.70 37.35
CA ASP A 517 -12.85 -9.03 35.92
C ASP A 517 -14.00 -8.24 35.28
N PRO A 518 -13.85 -6.91 35.13
CA PRO A 518 -14.95 -6.01 34.78
C PRO A 518 -15.57 -6.34 33.42
N THR A 519 -16.87 -6.03 33.27
CA THR A 519 -17.64 -6.32 32.06
C THR A 519 -17.83 -5.10 31.17
N LEU A 520 -18.09 -5.34 29.88
CA LEU A 520 -18.39 -4.29 28.91
C LEU A 520 -19.67 -3.53 29.29
N GLU A 521 -20.66 -4.23 29.86
CA GLU A 521 -21.87 -3.61 30.42
C GLU A 521 -21.54 -2.58 31.52
N THR A 522 -20.64 -2.93 32.44
CA THR A 522 -20.21 -2.04 33.54
C THR A 522 -19.51 -0.79 33.00
N ALA A 523 -18.63 -0.95 32.00
CA ALA A 523 -18.02 0.21 31.33
C ALA A 523 -19.04 1.10 30.62
N LYS A 524 -20.07 0.52 29.96
CA LYS A 524 -21.15 1.29 29.32
C LYS A 524 -21.97 2.09 30.34
N LYS A 525 -22.26 1.52 31.51
CA LYS A 525 -22.96 2.22 32.61
C LYS A 525 -22.13 3.42 33.12
N GLY A 526 -20.85 3.20 33.42
CA GLY A 526 -19.95 4.27 33.84
C GLY A 526 -19.83 5.38 32.79
N ALA A 527 -19.66 5.03 31.52
CA ALA A 527 -19.59 6.00 30.42
C ALA A 527 -20.89 6.82 30.24
N ALA A 528 -22.06 6.20 30.44
CA ALA A 528 -23.35 6.92 30.39
C ALA A 528 -23.47 7.95 31.53
N GLU A 529 -22.95 7.62 32.72
CA GLU A 529 -22.89 8.55 33.83
C GLU A 529 -21.87 9.68 33.60
N MET A 530 -20.70 9.37 33.03
CA MET A 530 -19.72 10.39 32.61
C MET A 530 -20.32 11.33 31.57
N LYS A 531 -21.07 10.81 30.60
CA LYS A 531 -21.76 11.63 29.59
C LYS A 531 -22.75 12.63 30.21
N SER A 532 -23.38 12.25 31.32
CA SER A 532 -24.34 13.11 32.02
C SER A 532 -23.66 14.12 32.95
N PHE A 533 -22.54 13.74 33.57
CA PHE A 533 -21.81 14.56 34.52
C PHE A 533 -20.83 15.54 33.84
N GLU A 534 -20.30 15.14 32.69
CA GLU A 534 -19.27 15.83 31.90
C GLU A 534 -17.98 16.10 32.70
N PRO A 535 -17.29 15.06 33.18
CA PRO A 535 -16.02 15.23 33.88
C PRO A 535 -14.90 15.70 32.94
N ASP A 536 -13.97 16.49 33.47
CA ASP A 536 -12.71 16.86 32.80
C ASP A 536 -11.48 16.14 33.40
N ALA A 537 -11.71 15.32 34.42
CA ALA A 537 -10.76 14.38 35.01
C ALA A 537 -11.46 13.06 35.41
N ILE A 538 -10.84 11.92 35.11
CA ILE A 538 -11.28 10.59 35.55
C ILE A 538 -10.21 10.05 36.50
N ILE A 539 -10.61 9.67 37.70
CA ILE A 539 -9.71 9.14 38.74
C ILE A 539 -10.04 7.66 38.95
N ALA A 540 -9.18 6.78 38.48
CA ALA A 540 -9.29 5.35 38.71
C ALA A 540 -8.56 4.95 40.00
N LEU A 541 -9.34 4.63 41.04
CA LEU A 541 -8.83 4.21 42.34
C LEU A 541 -9.02 2.69 42.50
N GLY A 542 -7.92 1.95 42.54
CA GLY A 542 -7.99 0.52 42.86
C GLY A 542 -6.85 -0.34 42.35
N GLY A 543 -7.12 -1.62 42.14
CA GLY A 543 -6.24 -2.55 41.43
C GLY A 543 -6.46 -2.50 39.91
N GLY A 544 -6.05 -3.57 39.20
CA GLY A 544 -6.21 -3.67 37.74
C GLY A 544 -7.66 -3.53 37.28
N SER A 545 -8.62 -4.17 37.98
CA SER A 545 -10.03 -4.16 37.56
C SER A 545 -10.65 -2.75 37.52
N PRO A 546 -10.59 -1.90 38.58
CA PRO A 546 -11.05 -0.51 38.47
C PRO A 546 -10.34 0.33 37.41
N MET A 547 -9.02 0.18 37.24
CA MET A 547 -8.26 0.94 36.25
C MET A 547 -8.61 0.56 34.82
N ASP A 548 -8.71 -0.73 34.53
CA ASP A 548 -9.04 -1.22 33.21
C ASP A 548 -10.48 -0.84 32.83
N ALA A 549 -11.43 -0.97 33.77
CA ALA A 549 -12.79 -0.51 33.58
C ALA A 549 -12.84 1.00 33.29
N ALA A 550 -12.11 1.80 34.06
CA ALA A 550 -12.04 3.24 33.88
C ALA A 550 -11.43 3.67 32.54
N LYS A 551 -10.40 2.96 32.04
CA LYS A 551 -9.85 3.18 30.69
C LYS A 551 -10.89 2.94 29.61
N ILE A 552 -11.69 1.87 29.72
CA ILE A 552 -12.76 1.60 28.74
C ILE A 552 -13.90 2.61 28.85
N MET A 553 -14.29 3.01 30.07
CA MET A 553 -15.26 4.09 30.30
C MET A 553 -14.78 5.40 29.65
N TRP A 554 -13.48 5.72 29.80
CA TRP A 554 -12.86 6.90 29.21
C TRP A 554 -12.94 6.87 27.68
N VAL A 555 -12.60 5.76 27.03
CA VAL A 555 -12.74 5.60 25.56
C VAL A 555 -14.18 5.84 25.11
N MET A 556 -15.15 5.22 25.78
CA MET A 556 -16.57 5.37 25.42
C MET A 556 -17.11 6.78 25.70
N TYR A 557 -16.53 7.49 26.67
CA TYR A 557 -16.89 8.86 26.98
C TYR A 557 -16.29 9.85 25.97
N GLU A 558 -15.02 9.70 25.62
CA GLU A 558 -14.32 10.50 24.60
C GLU A 558 -14.93 10.27 23.22
N HIS A 559 -15.16 9.00 22.86
CA HIS A 559 -15.56 8.58 21.53
C HIS A 559 -16.75 7.59 21.57
N PRO A 560 -17.99 8.09 21.82
CA PRO A 560 -19.18 7.24 21.90
C PRO A 560 -19.56 6.55 20.58
N GLU A 561 -19.00 6.98 19.45
CA GLU A 561 -19.18 6.39 18.13
C GLU A 561 -18.38 5.10 17.90
N VAL A 562 -17.41 4.79 18.77
CA VAL A 562 -16.49 3.68 18.57
C VAL A 562 -17.19 2.34 18.77
N ILE A 563 -16.93 1.44 17.82
CA ILE A 563 -17.34 0.03 17.89
C ILE A 563 -16.25 -0.71 18.66
N PHE A 564 -16.60 -1.25 19.82
CA PHE A 564 -15.64 -1.84 20.76
C PHE A 564 -14.87 -3.03 20.16
N GLU A 565 -15.55 -3.83 19.34
CA GLU A 565 -14.97 -5.00 18.67
C GLU A 565 -13.80 -4.63 17.75
N ASP A 566 -13.84 -3.43 17.15
CA ASP A 566 -12.76 -2.95 16.28
C ASP A 566 -11.50 -2.59 17.07
N LEU A 567 -11.64 -2.15 18.32
CA LEU A 567 -10.52 -1.85 19.21
C LEU A 567 -9.79 -3.11 19.71
N ALA A 568 -10.51 -4.22 19.81
CA ALA A 568 -10.01 -5.46 20.39
C ALA A 568 -9.28 -6.38 19.39
N MET A 569 -9.08 -5.92 18.16
CA MET A 569 -8.37 -6.67 17.12
C MET A 569 -6.89 -6.89 17.47
N ARG A 570 -6.39 -8.10 17.18
CA ARG A 570 -4.97 -8.46 17.33
C ARG A 570 -4.09 -7.70 16.36
N PHE A 571 -2.85 -7.45 16.75
CA PHE A 571 -1.86 -6.80 15.89
C PHE A 571 -0.46 -7.37 16.08
N MET A 572 0.36 -7.23 15.04
CA MET A 572 1.79 -7.56 15.08
C MET A 572 2.65 -6.34 15.45
N ASP A 573 2.20 -5.13 15.08
CA ASP A 573 2.78 -3.84 15.49
C ASP A 573 1.61 -2.98 15.97
N ILE A 574 1.71 -2.44 17.19
CA ILE A 574 0.68 -1.64 17.87
C ILE A 574 0.20 -0.45 17.01
N ARG A 575 0.99 -0.01 16.02
CA ARG A 575 0.65 1.11 15.12
C ARG A 575 0.16 0.67 13.74
N LYS A 576 0.34 -0.60 13.36
CA LYS A 576 -0.06 -1.12 12.03
C LYS A 576 -1.32 -1.95 12.17
N ARG A 577 -2.42 -1.27 12.46
CA ARG A 577 -3.74 -1.88 12.68
C ARG A 577 -4.67 -1.62 11.52
N VAL A 578 -5.68 -2.48 11.41
CA VAL A 578 -6.82 -2.28 10.51
C VAL A 578 -7.67 -1.11 11.03
N TYR A 579 -7.89 -1.02 12.34
CA TYR A 579 -8.59 0.08 12.99
C TYR A 579 -7.60 1.00 13.72
N THR A 580 -7.68 2.31 13.47
CA THR A 580 -6.84 3.31 14.15
C THR A 580 -7.51 3.74 15.44
N PHE A 581 -6.82 3.61 16.58
CA PHE A 581 -7.33 4.06 17.86
C PHE A 581 -7.56 5.58 17.84
N PRO A 582 -8.70 6.09 18.34
CA PRO A 582 -8.95 7.53 18.35
C PRO A 582 -8.01 8.24 19.34
N LYS A 583 -7.78 9.53 19.11
CA LYS A 583 -6.92 10.35 19.97
C LYS A 583 -7.63 10.62 21.30
N MET A 584 -7.00 10.26 22.42
CA MET A 584 -7.60 10.37 23.75
C MET A 584 -7.24 11.69 24.45
N GLY A 585 -7.93 12.00 25.56
CA GLY A 585 -7.60 13.14 26.43
C GLY A 585 -8.16 14.49 26.01
N GLU A 586 -9.16 14.53 25.12
CA GLU A 586 -9.76 15.78 24.65
C GLU A 586 -10.84 16.32 25.60
N LYS A 587 -11.67 15.44 26.17
CA LYS A 587 -12.72 15.80 27.14
C LYS A 587 -12.23 15.66 28.57
N ALA A 588 -11.54 14.57 28.90
CA ALA A 588 -11.08 14.28 30.25
C ALA A 588 -9.66 13.72 30.26
N MET A 589 -8.88 14.08 31.28
CA MET A 589 -7.62 13.40 31.57
C MET A 589 -7.84 12.14 32.40
N MET A 590 -6.97 11.16 32.26
CA MET A 590 -7.00 9.90 33.00
C MET A 590 -5.93 9.87 34.10
N ILE A 591 -6.37 9.70 35.35
CA ILE A 591 -5.53 9.66 36.55
C ILE A 591 -5.68 8.28 37.19
N ALA A 592 -4.57 7.58 37.39
CA ALA A 592 -4.56 6.24 37.99
C ALA A 592 -3.93 6.24 39.38
N VAL A 593 -4.65 5.69 40.36
CA VAL A 593 -4.27 5.63 41.77
C VAL A 593 -4.26 4.17 42.22
N PRO A 594 -3.11 3.47 42.14
CA PRO A 594 -3.03 2.07 42.53
C PRO A 594 -3.19 1.85 44.03
N THR A 595 -4.01 0.88 44.41
CA THR A 595 -4.14 0.37 45.80
C THR A 595 -3.53 -1.01 45.98
N SER A 596 -2.91 -1.55 44.93
CA SER A 596 -2.19 -2.83 44.96
C SER A 596 -0.88 -2.75 44.18
N ALA A 597 0.14 -3.48 44.64
CA ALA A 597 1.47 -3.52 44.03
C ALA A 597 1.65 -4.77 43.15
N GLY A 598 0.95 -4.83 42.01
CA GLY A 598 1.14 -5.92 41.03
C GLY A 598 0.83 -5.58 39.58
N THR A 599 -0.28 -4.86 39.34
CA THR A 599 -0.84 -4.70 38.00
C THR A 599 0.01 -3.82 37.06
N GLY A 600 0.58 -2.72 37.56
CA GLY A 600 1.22 -1.72 36.71
C GLY A 600 0.26 -0.96 35.77
N SER A 601 -1.06 -1.22 35.83
CA SER A 601 -2.07 -0.58 34.95
C SER A 601 -2.06 0.94 35.08
N GLU A 602 -1.53 1.49 36.18
CA GLU A 602 -1.37 2.93 36.38
C GLU A 602 -0.41 3.61 35.40
N VAL A 603 0.46 2.85 34.73
CA VAL A 603 1.48 3.37 33.79
C VAL A 603 1.45 2.69 32.42
N THR A 604 0.48 1.83 32.15
CA THR A 604 0.47 1.00 30.93
C THR A 604 -0.64 1.37 29.93
N PRO A 605 -0.41 1.10 28.63
CA PRO A 605 -1.39 1.27 27.57
C PRO A 605 -2.40 0.11 27.47
N PHE A 606 -2.55 -0.71 28.50
CA PHE A 606 -3.37 -1.93 28.46
C PHE A 606 -4.63 -1.81 29.30
N ALA A 607 -5.71 -2.43 28.84
CA ALA A 607 -6.95 -2.60 29.59
C ALA A 607 -7.58 -3.95 29.22
N VAL A 608 -8.09 -4.70 30.19
CA VAL A 608 -8.81 -5.95 29.94
C VAL A 608 -10.27 -5.80 30.35
N ILE A 609 -11.18 -6.21 29.47
CA ILE A 609 -12.61 -6.22 29.77
C ILE A 609 -13.27 -7.49 29.25
N THR A 610 -14.24 -8.01 29.99
CA THR A 610 -14.98 -9.22 29.62
C THR A 610 -16.26 -8.82 28.90
N ASP A 611 -16.51 -9.42 27.74
CA ASP A 611 -17.86 -9.40 27.15
C ASP A 611 -18.71 -10.46 27.84
N GLU A 612 -19.68 -9.99 28.61
CA GLU A 612 -20.59 -10.83 29.38
C GLU A 612 -21.44 -11.77 28.52
N LYS A 613 -21.69 -11.43 27.24
CA LYS A 613 -22.52 -12.23 26.33
C LYS A 613 -21.77 -13.41 25.74
N THR A 614 -20.52 -13.19 25.35
CA THR A 614 -19.68 -14.22 24.71
C THR A 614 -18.76 -14.94 25.70
N GLY A 615 -18.53 -14.33 26.88
CA GLY A 615 -17.55 -14.79 27.88
C GLY A 615 -16.10 -14.55 27.45
N VAL A 616 -15.86 -13.82 26.36
CA VAL A 616 -14.52 -13.53 25.85
C VAL A 616 -13.93 -12.34 26.61
N LYS A 617 -12.68 -12.49 27.08
CA LYS A 617 -11.89 -11.37 27.60
C LYS A 617 -11.16 -10.68 26.45
N TYR A 618 -11.45 -9.40 26.24
CA TYR A 618 -10.83 -8.55 25.24
C TYR A 618 -9.73 -7.71 25.90
N PRO A 619 -8.44 -8.00 25.62
CA PRO A 619 -7.37 -7.09 26.00
C PRO A 619 -7.25 -6.00 24.92
N LEU A 620 -7.48 -4.77 25.32
CA LEU A 620 -7.10 -3.60 24.53
C LEU A 620 -5.67 -3.24 24.91
N ALA A 621 -4.92 -2.88 23.89
CA ALA A 621 -3.59 -2.37 24.00
C ALA A 621 -3.55 -1.19 23.05
N ASP A 622 -3.30 0.04 23.48
CA ASP A 622 -2.97 1.17 22.62
C ASP A 622 -2.33 2.29 23.46
N TYR A 623 -1.32 2.98 22.92
CA TYR A 623 -0.64 4.03 23.66
C TYR A 623 -1.55 5.19 24.08
N GLU A 624 -2.68 5.38 23.40
CA GLU A 624 -3.71 6.34 23.78
C GLU A 624 -4.45 5.95 25.08
N LEU A 625 -4.33 4.70 25.55
CA LEU A 625 -4.87 4.24 26.84
C LEU A 625 -3.92 4.48 28.02
N THR A 626 -2.73 5.03 27.78
CA THR A 626 -1.77 5.35 28.85
C THR A 626 -2.36 6.47 29.71
N PRO A 627 -2.46 6.32 31.04
CA PRO A 627 -2.91 7.41 31.92
C PRO A 627 -2.02 8.65 31.78
N ASP A 628 -2.60 9.84 31.94
CA ASP A 628 -1.87 11.10 31.94
C ASP A 628 -1.07 11.28 33.24
N MET A 629 -1.63 10.79 34.35
CA MET A 629 -1.05 10.89 35.69
C MET A 629 -1.18 9.58 36.46
N ALA A 630 -0.09 9.15 37.09
CA ALA A 630 -0.08 8.06 38.07
C ALA A 630 0.26 8.60 39.47
N ILE A 631 -0.50 8.18 40.49
CA ILE A 631 -0.29 8.58 41.89
C ILE A 631 -0.05 7.33 42.74
N VAL A 632 1.21 6.95 42.86
CA VAL A 632 1.68 5.74 43.55
C VAL A 632 1.90 6.03 45.05
N ASP A 633 0.79 6.14 45.78
CA ASP A 633 0.82 6.35 47.23
C ASP A 633 0.86 5.00 47.98
N ALA A 634 2.01 4.72 48.60
CA ALA A 634 2.22 3.50 49.38
C ALA A 634 1.29 3.39 50.60
N GLU A 635 0.73 4.50 51.10
CA GLU A 635 -0.23 4.50 52.20
C GLU A 635 -1.47 3.65 51.84
N LEU A 636 -1.91 3.71 50.57
CA LEU A 636 -3.08 2.99 50.08
C LEU A 636 -2.84 1.47 49.95
N MET A 637 -1.61 1.01 50.10
CA MET A 637 -1.22 -0.40 49.95
C MET A 637 -0.86 -1.08 51.28
N MET A 638 -0.90 -0.34 52.40
CA MET A 638 -0.43 -0.83 53.70
C MET A 638 -1.21 -2.06 54.20
N ASN A 639 -2.53 -2.01 54.02
CA ASN A 639 -3.48 -2.99 54.58
C ASN A 639 -3.78 -4.15 53.61
N MET A 640 -3.01 -4.31 52.52
CA MET A 640 -3.21 -5.41 51.59
C MET A 640 -3.11 -6.77 52.31
N PRO A 641 -4.10 -7.67 52.17
CA PRO A 641 -4.03 -9.00 52.76
C PRO A 641 -2.80 -9.80 52.28
N LYS A 642 -2.36 -10.78 53.07
CA LYS A 642 -1.20 -11.63 52.72
C LYS A 642 -1.35 -12.31 51.36
N GLY A 643 -2.52 -12.91 51.09
CA GLY A 643 -2.79 -13.56 49.81
C GLY A 643 -2.68 -12.62 48.61
N LEU A 644 -3.26 -11.42 48.72
CA LEU A 644 -3.16 -10.39 47.67
C LEU A 644 -1.71 -9.91 47.52
N THR A 645 -0.99 -9.72 48.61
CA THR A 645 0.43 -9.30 48.61
C THR A 645 1.31 -10.32 47.87
N ALA A 646 1.11 -11.61 48.13
CA ALA A 646 1.84 -12.68 47.46
C ALA A 646 1.50 -12.72 45.96
N ALA A 647 0.21 -12.75 45.61
CA ALA A 647 -0.24 -12.84 44.23
C ALA A 647 0.22 -11.63 43.40
N SER A 648 -0.01 -10.40 43.87
CA SER A 648 0.38 -9.18 43.16
C SER A 648 1.91 -9.02 43.06
N GLY A 649 2.66 -9.37 44.10
CA GLY A 649 4.11 -9.25 44.08
C GLY A 649 4.80 -10.22 43.13
N ILE A 650 4.32 -11.46 43.01
CA ILE A 650 4.87 -12.43 42.05
C ILE A 650 4.45 -12.10 40.61
N ASP A 651 3.30 -11.46 40.44
CA ASP A 651 2.83 -10.91 39.16
C ASP A 651 3.79 -9.84 38.64
N ALA A 652 4.12 -8.85 39.48
CA ALA A 652 5.10 -7.81 39.17
C ALA A 652 6.49 -8.38 38.84
N LEU A 653 6.89 -9.51 39.46
CA LEU A 653 8.15 -10.18 39.12
C LEU A 653 8.09 -10.74 37.70
N THR A 654 6.98 -11.43 37.38
CA THR A 654 6.74 -12.00 36.05
C THR A 654 6.72 -10.90 34.99
N HIS A 655 6.04 -9.77 35.25
CA HIS A 655 6.05 -8.59 34.38
C HIS A 655 7.49 -8.15 34.03
N ALA A 656 8.33 -7.99 35.05
CA ALA A 656 9.69 -7.53 34.85
C ALA A 656 10.57 -8.56 34.11
N ILE A 657 10.45 -9.86 34.44
CA ILE A 657 11.21 -10.92 33.78
C ILE A 657 10.82 -11.04 32.30
N GLU A 658 9.54 -11.04 31.98
CA GLU A 658 9.08 -11.14 30.59
C GLU A 658 9.39 -9.89 29.79
N ALA A 659 9.21 -8.69 30.36
CA ALA A 659 9.62 -7.45 29.72
C ALA A 659 11.13 -7.43 29.41
N TYR A 660 11.95 -8.02 30.29
CA TYR A 660 13.38 -8.15 30.06
C TYR A 660 13.71 -9.21 28.99
N ALA A 661 12.93 -10.28 28.87
CA ALA A 661 13.18 -11.35 27.89
C ALA A 661 12.55 -11.08 26.51
N SER A 662 11.61 -10.15 26.42
CA SER A 662 10.81 -9.84 25.23
C SER A 662 11.65 -9.47 23.99
N VAL A 663 11.13 -9.79 22.81
CA VAL A 663 11.67 -9.34 21.52
C VAL A 663 11.57 -7.83 21.29
N LEU A 664 10.73 -7.15 22.09
CA LEU A 664 10.54 -5.70 22.10
C LEU A 664 11.39 -4.99 23.17
N ALA A 665 12.16 -5.75 23.97
CA ALA A 665 13.00 -5.18 25.03
C ALA A 665 14.06 -4.23 24.45
N SER A 666 14.27 -3.10 25.10
CA SER A 666 15.24 -2.07 24.70
C SER A 666 16.08 -1.62 25.90
N GLU A 667 17.13 -0.83 25.65
CA GLU A 667 17.96 -0.24 26.69
C GLU A 667 17.15 0.59 27.69
N TYR A 668 16.04 1.21 27.24
CA TYR A 668 15.12 1.97 28.09
C TYR A 668 14.31 1.08 29.03
N THR A 669 13.90 -0.12 28.60
CA THR A 669 13.08 -1.04 29.42
C THR A 669 13.93 -1.98 30.27
N ASN A 670 15.13 -2.34 29.80
CA ASN A 670 16.01 -3.31 30.45
C ASN A 670 16.41 -2.87 31.88
N GLY A 671 16.80 -1.61 32.06
CA GLY A 671 17.19 -1.08 33.37
C GLY A 671 16.04 -1.08 34.37
N LEU A 672 14.84 -0.71 33.91
CA LEU A 672 13.62 -0.72 34.72
C LEU A 672 13.27 -2.14 35.17
N ALA A 673 13.26 -3.09 34.24
CA ALA A 673 12.97 -4.49 34.56
C ALA A 673 13.96 -5.07 35.59
N LEU A 674 15.26 -4.86 35.42
CA LEU A 674 16.27 -5.34 36.36
C LEU A 674 16.11 -4.73 37.76
N GLU A 675 15.83 -3.43 37.84
CA GLU A 675 15.61 -2.75 39.14
C GLU A 675 14.34 -3.23 39.83
N ALA A 676 13.24 -3.43 39.08
CA ALA A 676 12.03 -4.02 39.62
C ALA A 676 12.28 -5.43 40.19
N ILE A 677 12.97 -6.30 39.43
CA ILE A 677 13.35 -7.65 39.88
C ILE A 677 14.14 -7.58 41.20
N ARG A 678 15.17 -6.74 41.27
CA ARG A 678 16.02 -6.59 42.46
C ARG A 678 15.24 -6.12 43.69
N LEU A 679 14.33 -5.17 43.51
CA LEU A 679 13.46 -4.68 44.60
C LEU A 679 12.50 -5.77 45.07
N ILE A 680 11.87 -6.51 44.15
CA ILE A 680 10.89 -7.55 44.47
C ILE A 680 11.54 -8.69 45.26
N PHE A 681 12.68 -9.22 44.79
CA PHE A 681 13.42 -10.27 45.51
C PHE A 681 13.77 -9.86 46.95
N LYS A 682 14.06 -8.57 47.17
CA LYS A 682 14.44 -8.05 48.48
C LYS A 682 13.25 -7.79 49.40
N TYR A 683 12.18 -7.18 48.88
CA TYR A 683 11.12 -6.58 49.71
C TYR A 683 9.80 -7.36 49.71
N LEU A 684 9.52 -8.21 48.72
CA LEU A 684 8.28 -9.00 48.70
C LEU A 684 8.14 -9.94 49.90
N PRO A 685 9.16 -10.71 50.32
CA PRO A 685 9.06 -11.54 51.52
C PRO A 685 8.76 -10.72 52.78
N GLN A 686 9.37 -9.54 52.91
CA GLN A 686 9.18 -8.64 54.06
C GLN A 686 7.76 -8.05 54.08
N ALA A 687 7.29 -7.58 52.92
CA ALA A 687 5.93 -7.05 52.77
C ALA A 687 4.87 -8.12 53.07
N TYR A 688 5.12 -9.38 52.69
CA TYR A 688 4.24 -10.51 52.98
C TYR A 688 4.24 -10.90 54.47
N GLN A 689 5.41 -10.94 55.12
CA GLN A 689 5.54 -11.38 56.51
C GLN A 689 5.05 -10.32 57.49
N ASP A 690 5.55 -9.09 57.36
CA ASP A 690 5.35 -7.99 58.31
C ASP A 690 4.13 -7.12 57.98
N GLY A 691 3.67 -7.14 56.72
CA GLY A 691 2.48 -6.45 56.27
C GLY A 691 2.50 -4.94 56.56
N GLU A 692 1.44 -4.46 57.21
CA GLU A 692 1.26 -3.05 57.60
C GLU A 692 2.36 -2.52 58.54
N LYS A 693 3.12 -3.40 59.20
CA LYS A 693 4.19 -3.00 60.13
C LYS A 693 5.47 -2.57 59.42
N ASN A 694 5.60 -2.85 58.12
CA ASN A 694 6.82 -2.59 57.36
C ASN A 694 6.55 -1.66 56.17
N VAL A 695 6.39 -0.37 56.48
CA VAL A 695 6.14 0.72 55.51
C VAL A 695 7.16 0.71 54.38
N LYS A 696 8.44 0.46 54.70
CA LYS A 696 9.51 0.45 53.71
C LYS A 696 9.34 -0.68 52.68
N ALA A 697 8.99 -1.89 53.13
CA ALA A 697 8.77 -3.01 52.22
C ALA A 697 7.55 -2.76 51.31
N ARG A 698 6.46 -2.21 51.87
CA ARG A 698 5.26 -1.81 51.11
C ARG A 698 5.58 -0.75 50.05
N GLU A 699 6.24 0.33 50.43
CA GLU A 699 6.63 1.40 49.51
C GLU A 699 7.55 0.86 48.39
N LYS A 700 8.53 0.00 48.73
CA LYS A 700 9.42 -0.56 47.72
C LYS A 700 8.73 -1.54 46.77
N MET A 701 7.73 -2.28 47.24
CA MET A 701 6.89 -3.09 46.35
C MET A 701 6.01 -2.24 45.43
N ALA A 702 5.43 -1.15 45.93
CA ALA A 702 4.67 -0.20 45.12
C ALA A 702 5.53 0.34 43.96
N HIS A 703 6.73 0.84 44.29
CA HIS A 703 7.67 1.30 43.26
C HIS A 703 8.09 0.20 42.30
N ALA A 704 8.37 -1.02 42.78
CA ALA A 704 8.81 -2.09 41.92
C ALA A 704 7.72 -2.53 40.92
N SER A 705 6.46 -2.57 41.37
CA SER A 705 5.29 -2.83 40.51
C SER A 705 5.17 -1.77 39.42
N THR A 706 5.23 -0.49 39.77
CA THR A 706 5.12 0.60 38.79
C THR A 706 6.30 0.59 37.81
N ILE A 707 7.53 0.36 38.29
CA ILE A 707 8.72 0.27 37.43
C ILE A 707 8.59 -0.92 36.46
N ALA A 708 8.10 -2.08 36.92
CA ALA A 708 7.79 -3.20 36.05
C ALA A 708 6.72 -2.82 35.01
N GLY A 709 5.68 -2.11 35.43
CA GLY A 709 4.65 -1.48 34.60
C GLY A 709 5.23 -0.66 33.45
N MET A 710 6.10 0.29 33.76
CA MET A 710 6.78 1.13 32.76
C MET A 710 7.60 0.31 31.77
N ALA A 711 8.23 -0.78 32.23
CA ALA A 711 9.00 -1.67 31.37
C ALA A 711 8.08 -2.44 30.40
N PHE A 712 7.06 -3.13 30.90
CA PHE A 712 6.20 -3.97 30.04
C PHE A 712 5.19 -3.16 29.22
N ALA A 713 4.87 -1.92 29.62
CA ALA A 713 4.14 -0.96 28.79
C ALA A 713 4.80 -0.77 27.41
N ASN A 714 6.12 -0.94 27.34
CA ASN A 714 6.92 -0.66 26.16
C ASN A 714 7.63 -1.89 25.58
N ALA A 715 7.86 -2.92 26.40
CA ALA A 715 8.43 -4.19 25.97
C ALA A 715 7.38 -5.31 25.82
N PHE A 716 6.13 -5.08 26.19
CA PHE A 716 5.07 -6.09 26.26
C PHE A 716 5.43 -7.26 27.17
N LEU A 717 4.53 -8.23 27.26
CA LEU A 717 4.66 -9.45 28.06
C LEU A 717 4.74 -10.68 27.15
N GLY A 718 5.10 -11.82 27.70
CA GLY A 718 5.37 -13.04 26.94
C GLY A 718 4.32 -14.13 27.16
N ILE A 719 4.72 -15.37 26.86
CA ILE A 719 3.80 -16.51 26.91
C ILE A 719 3.41 -16.92 28.33
N CYS A 720 4.14 -16.48 29.38
CA CYS A 720 3.71 -16.73 30.76
C CYS A 720 2.37 -16.06 31.00
N HIS A 721 2.23 -14.78 30.61
CA HIS A 721 0.94 -14.08 30.68
C HIS A 721 -0.09 -14.68 29.75
N SER A 722 0.27 -15.01 28.50
CA SER A 722 -0.66 -15.66 27.56
C SER A 722 -1.29 -16.92 28.17
N MET A 723 -0.47 -17.75 28.83
CA MET A 723 -0.92 -18.95 29.50
C MET A 723 -1.69 -18.65 30.79
N ALA A 724 -1.19 -17.73 31.62
CA ALA A 724 -1.83 -17.36 32.88
C ALA A 724 -3.23 -16.76 32.69
N HIS A 725 -3.45 -15.96 31.63
CA HIS A 725 -4.77 -15.44 31.27
C HIS A 725 -5.79 -16.57 31.10
N LYS A 726 -5.44 -17.63 30.37
CA LYS A 726 -6.38 -18.73 30.08
C LYS A 726 -6.53 -19.66 31.27
N LEU A 727 -5.44 -19.95 31.98
CA LEU A 727 -5.46 -20.75 33.21
C LEU A 727 -6.36 -20.11 34.28
N GLY A 728 -6.17 -18.81 34.54
CA GLY A 728 -6.98 -18.07 35.50
C GLY A 728 -8.45 -18.00 35.10
N ALA A 729 -8.74 -17.68 33.84
CA ALA A 729 -10.12 -17.56 33.34
C ALA A 729 -10.90 -18.88 33.40
N MET A 730 -10.28 -20.03 33.10
CA MET A 730 -10.99 -21.32 33.06
C MET A 730 -11.08 -22.04 34.40
N HIS A 731 -10.20 -21.72 35.36
CA HIS A 731 -10.11 -22.44 36.63
C HIS A 731 -10.24 -21.55 37.88
N HIS A 732 -10.49 -20.25 37.70
CA HIS A 732 -10.63 -19.27 38.79
C HIS A 732 -9.40 -19.20 39.70
N ILE A 733 -8.21 -19.40 39.13
CA ILE A 733 -6.94 -19.18 39.83
C ILE A 733 -6.64 -17.68 39.77
N PRO A 734 -6.29 -17.02 40.90
CA PRO A 734 -5.86 -15.63 40.90
C PRO A 734 -4.70 -15.39 39.92
N HIS A 735 -4.77 -14.32 39.13
CA HIS A 735 -3.85 -14.09 38.01
C HIS A 735 -2.37 -14.19 38.37
N GLY A 736 -1.92 -13.48 39.41
CA GLY A 736 -0.54 -13.55 39.85
C GLY A 736 -0.10 -14.95 40.33
N VAL A 737 -1.02 -15.73 40.92
CA VAL A 737 -0.74 -17.14 41.28
C VAL A 737 -0.55 -17.98 40.02
N ALA A 738 -1.39 -17.80 38.99
CA ALA A 738 -1.23 -18.47 37.71
C ALA A 738 0.12 -18.14 37.05
N ASN A 739 0.55 -16.88 37.06
CA ASN A 739 1.88 -16.46 36.60
C ASN A 739 3.00 -17.14 37.42
N GLY A 740 2.90 -17.15 38.75
CA GLY A 740 3.86 -17.80 39.63
C GLY A 740 4.02 -19.32 39.40
N LEU A 741 2.95 -20.00 39.00
CA LEU A 741 2.98 -21.43 38.63
C LEU A 741 3.74 -21.66 37.31
N LEU A 742 3.63 -20.72 36.36
CA LEU A 742 4.11 -20.88 34.98
C LEU A 742 5.55 -20.38 34.75
N ILE A 743 5.98 -19.33 35.47
CA ILE A 743 7.18 -18.55 35.11
C ILE A 743 8.46 -19.39 35.00
N ASN A 744 8.69 -20.34 35.91
CA ASN A 744 9.90 -21.17 35.87
C ASN A 744 9.92 -22.10 34.66
N GLU A 745 8.76 -22.65 34.27
CA GLU A 745 8.66 -23.47 33.07
C GLU A 745 8.85 -22.65 31.80
N VAL A 746 8.31 -21.42 31.76
CA VAL A 746 8.50 -20.50 30.64
C VAL A 746 9.97 -20.05 30.51
N ILE A 747 10.67 -19.82 31.62
CA ILE A 747 12.12 -19.53 31.60
C ILE A 747 12.87 -20.70 30.96
N ARG A 748 12.62 -21.95 31.38
CA ARG A 748 13.25 -23.14 30.78
C ARG A 748 12.94 -23.28 29.29
N PHE A 749 11.69 -23.06 28.92
CA PHE A 749 11.27 -23.09 27.52
C PHE A 749 12.02 -22.04 26.68
N ASN A 750 12.13 -20.82 27.21
CA ASN A 750 12.76 -19.70 26.50
C ASN A 750 14.30 -19.79 26.50
N ALA A 751 14.93 -20.35 27.53
CA ALA A 751 16.38 -20.38 27.75
C ALA A 751 17.14 -21.38 26.86
N VAL A 752 16.93 -21.32 25.54
CA VAL A 752 17.60 -22.17 24.55
C VAL A 752 18.25 -21.33 23.44
N ASP A 753 19.43 -21.74 22.99
CA ASP A 753 20.14 -21.06 21.89
C ASP A 753 19.63 -21.50 20.50
N ASN A 754 19.03 -22.70 20.43
CA ASN A 754 18.45 -23.26 19.21
C ASN A 754 16.93 -23.53 19.41
N PRO A 755 16.09 -22.50 19.46
CA PRO A 755 14.65 -22.68 19.59
C PRO A 755 14.08 -23.36 18.34
N ARG A 756 13.12 -24.27 18.54
CA ARG A 756 12.41 -24.96 17.44
C ARG A 756 11.77 -23.99 16.45
N LYS A 757 11.28 -22.84 16.95
CA LYS A 757 10.74 -21.74 16.15
C LYS A 757 11.18 -20.40 16.74
N GLN A 758 11.70 -19.54 15.88
CA GLN A 758 12.14 -18.19 16.24
C GLN A 758 10.99 -17.19 16.11
N ALA A 759 10.98 -16.18 16.99
CA ALA A 759 10.08 -15.05 16.85
C ALA A 759 10.54 -14.13 15.71
N ALA A 760 9.59 -13.74 14.86
CA ALA A 760 9.85 -12.87 13.72
C ALA A 760 9.67 -11.40 14.12
N PHE A 761 10.74 -10.77 14.62
CA PHE A 761 10.73 -9.34 14.94
C PHE A 761 12.02 -8.67 14.44
N PRO A 762 11.96 -7.52 13.73
CA PRO A 762 13.13 -6.93 13.09
C PRO A 762 14.30 -6.60 14.03
N GLN A 763 14.04 -6.29 15.30
CA GLN A 763 15.04 -6.00 16.33
C GLN A 763 15.61 -7.27 16.98
N TYR A 764 14.89 -8.38 16.93
CA TYR A 764 15.34 -9.65 17.47
C TYR A 764 16.28 -10.33 16.47
N LYS A 765 17.59 -10.14 16.68
CA LYS A 765 18.62 -10.53 15.71
C LYS A 765 18.88 -12.04 15.69
N TYR A 766 18.91 -12.66 16.87
CA TYR A 766 19.17 -14.08 17.09
C TYR A 766 18.66 -14.49 18.48
N PRO A 767 18.47 -15.80 18.75
CA PRO A 767 18.10 -16.30 20.07
C PRO A 767 19.07 -15.86 21.16
N ASN A 768 18.60 -15.07 22.14
CA ASN A 768 19.44 -14.56 23.23
C ASN A 768 18.75 -14.57 24.61
N ALA A 769 17.61 -15.25 24.73
CA ALA A 769 16.84 -15.31 25.97
C ALA A 769 17.62 -15.98 27.11
N LYS A 770 18.40 -17.04 26.84
CA LYS A 770 19.26 -17.69 27.84
C LYS A 770 20.23 -16.69 28.49
N TRP A 771 20.99 -15.98 27.65
CA TRP A 771 21.89 -14.93 28.10
C TRP A 771 21.15 -13.83 28.89
N ARG A 772 19.95 -13.42 28.44
CA ARG A 772 19.13 -12.43 29.18
C ARG A 772 18.76 -12.93 30.58
N TYR A 773 18.28 -14.16 30.73
CA TYR A 773 18.01 -14.71 32.06
C TYR A 773 19.28 -14.85 32.92
N ALA A 774 20.41 -15.23 32.31
CA ALA A 774 21.69 -15.26 33.01
C ALA A 774 22.12 -13.88 33.53
N ARG A 775 21.83 -12.79 32.79
CA ARG A 775 22.05 -11.41 33.25
C ARG A 775 21.20 -11.04 34.47
N ILE A 776 19.98 -11.56 34.58
CA ILE A 776 19.16 -11.37 35.78
C ILE A 776 19.84 -12.03 36.98
N ALA A 777 20.35 -13.25 36.81
CA ALA A 777 21.08 -13.97 37.87
C ALA A 777 22.35 -13.21 38.31
N ASP A 778 23.11 -12.67 37.35
CA ASP A 778 24.26 -11.80 37.62
C ASP A 778 23.86 -10.55 38.42
N TYR A 779 22.79 -9.87 38.00
CA TYR A 779 22.30 -8.65 38.65
C TYR A 779 21.84 -8.88 40.10
N LEU A 780 21.33 -10.08 40.38
CA LEU A 780 20.94 -10.54 41.71
C LEU A 780 22.11 -11.14 42.52
N ASN A 781 23.30 -11.28 41.93
CA ASN A 781 24.48 -11.92 42.53
C ASN A 781 24.23 -13.37 42.97
N LEU A 782 23.54 -14.17 42.14
CA LEU A 782 23.22 -15.57 42.45
C LEU A 782 24.39 -16.54 42.23
N GLY A 783 25.46 -16.11 41.54
CA GLY A 783 26.62 -16.94 41.18
C GLY A 783 26.44 -17.68 39.84
N GLY A 784 27.24 -18.73 39.61
CA GLY A 784 27.26 -19.53 38.38
C GLY A 784 28.33 -19.08 37.38
N ASN A 785 28.95 -20.04 36.68
CA ASN A 785 30.04 -19.79 35.74
C ASN A 785 29.58 -19.81 34.27
N THR A 786 28.48 -20.49 33.98
CA THR A 786 27.89 -20.58 32.64
C THR A 786 26.48 -20.01 32.61
N ASP A 787 25.99 -19.62 31.43
CA ASP A 787 24.63 -19.10 31.29
C ASP A 787 23.57 -20.14 31.70
N ASP A 788 23.80 -21.43 31.42
CA ASP A 788 22.91 -22.53 31.84
C ASP A 788 22.87 -22.66 33.38
N GLU A 789 24.03 -22.64 34.06
CA GLU A 789 24.08 -22.65 35.53
C GLU A 789 23.36 -21.44 36.14
N LYS A 790 23.54 -20.26 35.54
CA LYS A 790 22.89 -19.02 35.99
C LYS A 790 21.38 -19.05 35.82
N VAL A 791 20.88 -19.63 34.73
CA VAL A 791 19.44 -19.82 34.51
C VAL A 791 18.84 -20.72 35.58
N GLU A 792 19.48 -21.85 35.91
CA GLU A 792 19.01 -22.75 36.96
C GLU A 792 19.07 -22.10 38.36
N LEU A 793 20.09 -21.28 38.63
CA LEU A 793 20.16 -20.49 39.87
C LEU A 793 19.05 -19.45 39.98
N LEU A 794 18.69 -18.79 38.87
CA LEU A 794 17.54 -17.87 38.82
C LEU A 794 16.23 -18.62 39.10
N ILE A 795 15.99 -19.74 38.42
CA ILE A 795 14.82 -20.60 38.62
C ILE A 795 14.71 -21.01 40.09
N LYS A 796 15.82 -21.46 40.69
CA LYS A 796 15.89 -21.85 42.10
C LYS A 796 15.53 -20.67 43.03
N ALA A 797 16.09 -19.49 42.77
CA ALA A 797 15.79 -18.30 43.56
C ALA A 797 14.30 -17.91 43.49
N ILE A 798 13.67 -18.04 42.32
CA ILE A 798 12.23 -17.81 42.14
C ILE A 798 11.42 -18.85 42.93
N ASP A 799 11.80 -20.14 42.91
CA ASP A 799 11.12 -21.17 43.71
C ASP A 799 11.24 -20.91 45.22
N GLU A 800 12.41 -20.51 45.71
CA GLU A 800 12.62 -20.12 47.11
C GLU A 800 11.79 -18.88 47.50
N LEU A 801 11.68 -17.90 46.60
CA LEU A 801 10.83 -16.73 46.80
C LEU A 801 9.36 -17.16 46.90
N LYS A 802 8.85 -17.92 45.93
CA LYS A 802 7.47 -18.45 45.91
C LYS A 802 7.13 -19.21 47.20
N ALA A 803 8.05 -20.04 47.69
CA ALA A 803 7.88 -20.76 48.95
C ALA A 803 7.74 -19.81 50.16
N LYS A 804 8.57 -18.76 50.25
CA LYS A 804 8.52 -17.76 51.34
C LYS A 804 7.20 -16.98 51.39
N ILE A 805 6.52 -16.84 50.26
CA ILE A 805 5.23 -16.14 50.15
C ILE A 805 4.04 -17.09 49.94
N ASN A 806 4.24 -18.40 50.14
CA ASN A 806 3.20 -19.43 50.11
C ASN A 806 2.40 -19.50 48.78
N ILE A 807 3.09 -19.39 47.65
CA ILE A 807 2.50 -19.69 46.33
C ILE A 807 2.48 -21.23 46.13
N PRO A 808 1.35 -21.82 45.70
CA PRO A 808 1.27 -23.25 45.37
C PRO A 808 2.34 -23.67 44.36
N LYS A 809 2.82 -24.92 44.42
CA LYS A 809 3.87 -25.39 43.50
C LYS A 809 3.33 -25.85 42.16
N THR A 810 2.10 -26.36 42.13
CA THR A 810 1.49 -26.99 40.95
C THR A 810 0.07 -26.51 40.73
N ILE A 811 -0.45 -26.69 39.50
CA ILE A 811 -1.85 -26.37 39.17
C ILE A 811 -2.82 -27.21 40.02
N SER A 812 -2.46 -28.47 40.31
CA SER A 812 -3.26 -29.35 41.18
C SER A 812 -3.33 -28.83 42.62
N GLU A 813 -2.21 -28.39 43.20
CA GLU A 813 -2.17 -27.76 44.54
C GLU A 813 -2.94 -26.44 44.59
N ALA A 814 -3.08 -25.73 43.46
CA ALA A 814 -3.91 -24.54 43.35
C ALA A 814 -5.43 -24.84 43.27
N GLY A 815 -5.84 -26.11 43.37
CA GLY A 815 -7.23 -26.53 43.50
C GLY A 815 -7.89 -27.02 42.21
N VAL A 816 -7.14 -27.24 41.13
CA VAL A 816 -7.69 -27.72 39.85
C VAL A 816 -7.64 -29.24 39.78
N SER A 817 -8.81 -29.87 39.60
CA SER A 817 -8.86 -31.32 39.45
C SER A 817 -8.33 -31.78 38.10
N LYS A 818 -7.73 -32.99 38.08
CA LYS A 818 -7.20 -33.64 36.87
C LYS A 818 -8.21 -33.70 35.73
N HIS A 819 -9.46 -34.04 36.04
CA HIS A 819 -10.53 -34.07 35.04
C HIS A 819 -10.78 -32.68 34.41
N LYS A 820 -10.92 -31.62 35.23
CA LYS A 820 -11.17 -30.27 34.74
C LYS A 820 -10.01 -29.74 33.90
N PHE A 821 -8.77 -30.01 34.33
CA PHE A 821 -7.56 -29.60 33.63
C PHE A 821 -7.48 -30.20 32.22
N TYR A 822 -7.51 -31.53 32.10
CA TYR A 822 -7.39 -32.17 30.78
C TYR A 822 -8.60 -31.89 29.87
N ALA A 823 -9.79 -31.65 30.42
CA ALA A 823 -10.98 -31.29 29.65
C ALA A 823 -10.88 -29.89 28.99
N THR A 824 -10.03 -29.01 29.50
CA THR A 824 -9.90 -27.60 29.02
C THR A 824 -8.55 -27.32 28.35
N LEU A 825 -7.56 -28.20 28.56
CA LEU A 825 -6.17 -28.04 28.13
C LEU A 825 -5.99 -27.68 26.65
N ASP A 826 -6.71 -28.33 25.72
CA ASP A 826 -6.59 -28.05 24.29
C ASP A 826 -7.05 -26.63 23.96
N LYS A 827 -8.26 -26.28 24.39
CA LYS A 827 -8.82 -24.93 24.22
C LYS A 827 -7.96 -23.87 24.90
N MET A 828 -7.45 -24.14 26.11
CA MET A 828 -6.53 -23.23 26.80
C MET A 828 -5.24 -23.00 26.02
N SER A 829 -4.68 -24.04 25.40
CA SER A 829 -3.43 -23.96 24.66
C SER A 829 -3.60 -23.18 23.35
N GLU A 830 -4.71 -23.41 22.64
CA GLU A 830 -5.07 -22.64 21.45
C GLU A 830 -5.32 -21.17 21.78
N GLN A 831 -6.10 -20.89 22.83
CA GLN A 831 -6.38 -19.51 23.23
C GLN A 831 -5.14 -18.78 23.76
N ALA A 832 -4.22 -19.48 24.44
CA ALA A 832 -2.96 -18.89 24.88
C ALA A 832 -2.07 -18.56 23.67
N PHE A 833 -2.05 -19.42 22.65
CA PHE A 833 -1.35 -19.12 21.41
C PHE A 833 -1.91 -17.87 20.72
N ASP A 834 -3.24 -17.71 20.71
CA ASP A 834 -3.96 -16.56 20.13
C ASP A 834 -3.93 -15.28 21.01
N ASP A 835 -3.25 -15.30 22.15
CA ASP A 835 -3.15 -14.16 23.05
C ASP A 835 -2.15 -13.10 22.54
N GLN A 836 -2.44 -11.81 22.77
CA GLN A 836 -1.64 -10.68 22.26
C GLN A 836 -0.20 -10.69 22.80
N CYS A 837 0.03 -11.24 24.00
CA CYS A 837 1.36 -11.34 24.60
C CYS A 837 2.26 -12.36 23.86
N THR A 838 1.69 -13.36 23.18
CA THR A 838 2.48 -14.45 22.56
C THR A 838 3.45 -13.93 21.49
N GLY A 839 3.04 -12.88 20.76
CA GLY A 839 3.87 -12.27 19.71
C GLY A 839 5.18 -11.66 20.20
N ALA A 840 5.25 -11.26 21.48
CA ALA A 840 6.43 -10.62 22.05
C ALA A 840 7.43 -11.61 22.68
N ASN A 841 7.09 -12.90 22.76
CA ASN A 841 7.94 -13.89 23.42
C ASN A 841 9.18 -14.26 22.57
N PRO A 842 10.39 -14.35 23.16
CA PRO A 842 11.64 -14.58 22.42
C PRO A 842 11.73 -15.93 21.69
N ARG A 843 11.02 -16.95 22.19
CA ARG A 843 10.83 -18.22 21.49
C ARG A 843 9.38 -18.33 21.07
N TYR A 844 9.09 -18.21 19.78
CA TYR A 844 7.70 -18.29 19.33
C TYR A 844 7.17 -19.72 19.52
N PRO A 845 6.11 -19.93 20.32
CA PRO A 845 5.72 -21.27 20.69
C PRO A 845 4.93 -21.99 19.59
N LEU A 846 4.96 -23.32 19.62
CA LEU A 846 3.91 -24.15 19.03
C LEU A 846 2.79 -24.40 20.05
N ILE A 847 1.55 -24.60 19.58
CA ILE A 847 0.42 -24.95 20.46
C ILE A 847 0.72 -26.23 21.26
N SER A 848 1.39 -27.21 20.63
CA SER A 848 1.83 -28.44 21.32
C SER A 848 2.86 -28.18 22.43
N GLU A 849 3.72 -27.17 22.28
CA GLU A 849 4.70 -26.80 23.31
C GLU A 849 4.04 -26.07 24.47
N ILE A 850 3.06 -25.18 24.20
CA ILE A 850 2.21 -24.57 25.23
C ILE A 850 1.48 -25.65 26.02
N LYS A 851 0.84 -26.58 25.32
CA LYS A 851 0.16 -27.73 25.92
C LYS A 851 1.09 -28.53 26.82
N GLN A 852 2.31 -28.79 26.36
CA GLN A 852 3.30 -29.52 27.14
C GLN A 852 3.75 -28.77 28.39
N MET A 853 3.95 -27.45 28.32
CA MET A 853 4.30 -26.63 29.49
C MET A 853 3.20 -26.67 30.56
N TYR A 854 1.92 -26.58 30.18
CA TYR A 854 0.82 -26.78 31.13
C TYR A 854 0.85 -28.16 31.80
N ILE A 855 1.11 -29.22 31.02
CA ILE A 855 1.22 -30.59 31.56
C ILE A 855 2.39 -30.69 32.54
N ASN A 856 3.53 -30.08 32.24
CA ASN A 856 4.73 -30.13 33.07
C ASN A 856 4.51 -29.55 34.46
N ILE A 857 3.60 -28.57 34.62
CA ILE A 857 3.30 -27.91 35.89
C ILE A 857 2.01 -28.40 36.57
N PHE A 858 1.32 -29.39 36.00
CA PHE A 858 0.03 -29.85 36.53
C PHE A 858 0.18 -30.64 37.84
N GLU A 859 1.08 -31.63 37.87
CA GLU A 859 1.44 -32.45 39.03
C GLU A 859 2.97 -32.47 39.15
N GLU A 860 3.52 -32.56 40.37
CA GLU A 860 4.98 -32.75 40.55
C GLU A 860 5.40 -34.02 39.80
N GLN A 861 6.17 -33.87 38.71
CA GLN A 861 6.79 -35.02 38.09
C GLN A 861 7.77 -35.61 39.10
N LYS A 862 7.44 -36.76 39.69
CA LYS A 862 8.42 -37.60 40.37
C LYS A 862 9.50 -37.90 39.34
N ASN A 863 10.64 -37.22 39.42
CA ASN A 863 11.80 -37.50 38.61
C ASN A 863 12.19 -38.98 38.79
N SER A 864 11.72 -39.84 37.89
CA SER A 864 12.37 -41.09 37.58
C SER A 864 13.66 -40.71 36.85
N LYS A 865 14.72 -40.45 37.62
CA LYS A 865 16.09 -40.42 37.09
C LYS A 865 16.28 -41.69 36.26
N LYS A 866 16.52 -41.55 34.97
CA LYS A 866 17.20 -42.52 34.12
C LYS A 866 18.33 -41.82 33.42
#